data_AF-A0A6G0PHH7-F1
#
_entry.id   AF-A0A6G0PHH7-F1
#
_cell.length_a   1.000
_cell.length_b   1.000
_cell.length_c   1.000
_cell.angle_alpha   90.00
_cell.angle_beta   90.00
_cell.angle_gamma   90.00
#
_symmetry.space_group_name_H-M   'P 1'
#
loop_
_entity.id
_entity.type
_entity.pdbx_description
1 polymer ?
#
loop_
_entity_poly.entity_id
_entity_poly.type
_entity_poly.pdbx_seq_one_letter_code
_entity_poly.pdbx_strand_id
1 'polypeptide(L)'
;MADDAEASALRRVSTTGPGKTLWQFPDRGLLFSSRFDGGNMASVEQLASGAFSVKVSEDAAAFGISTGYSTWFYLEVERGCINCTKEGKTTRQLQELQLVLANLNPQRGLFKNGYTVMYSSVEVVDSDETTSCAFQDDKRWARLPAPLTFEKYSEPVGQTRGNSAEEQQVSEEATGPQQSLVDAASAVSEVKHELKIRVSFTYRFKFPRERVRFAFCYPYTYTRVQEELAAMDKLFATPELQPESTVVNGKTLKNVYYHRELLTRSLEGLRVDLITISSLDSITSSRGPPRRSLDGSQTDQTESAFRFDPKQKKMVVVSARVHSGETPANFMLDGMLRLLQHPTDESAVALRRHFVFKIIPMLNPDGVCQGFYRTDTRGVNLNRVYEDPQPELAPTVFALKELLLEITSDYGGADSQFAQENIVYLDLHAHANRRGCFIFGNSHLPDTVMDSDNEAMETAIARQIKTQLYARLVGLHTPFFDYMACLFDKDNMTRRDLRDNNNATTSRQGSSRVALYRATGLTYVYTIECNYNEGRRNLRASSLVSSSSSPTAASISSAGASKRNSSSKDLPTRVQSESLRMPRQIAPTSGTRLYLKYSPAEWKDVGIGALVALLDLFELPGAGQRLEESPFRSRDGIRKNLLAEIKSAVSNEGGTSAKTSRLSKPKTRHVKPQVKVKA
;
A
#
# COMPACT_ATOMS: atom_id res chain seq x y z
N MET A 1 -24.84 19.78 -10.32
CA MET A 1 -25.47 19.26 -9.08
C MET A 1 -24.71 18.09 -8.48
N ALA A 2 -24.57 16.92 -9.15
CA ALA A 2 -23.78 15.79 -8.64
C ALA A 2 -22.27 16.11 -8.54
N ASP A 3 -21.69 16.65 -9.61
CA ASP A 3 -20.27 17.06 -9.65
C ASP A 3 -19.95 18.18 -8.63
N ASP A 4 -20.88 19.11 -8.42
CA ASP A 4 -20.72 20.19 -7.43
C ASP A 4 -20.75 19.65 -5.99
N ALA A 5 -21.60 18.66 -5.72
CA ALA A 5 -21.66 18.00 -4.41
C ALA A 5 -20.39 17.21 -4.13
N GLU A 6 -19.85 16.50 -5.14
CA GLU A 6 -18.59 15.76 -5.03
C GLU A 6 -17.39 16.69 -4.84
N ALA A 7 -17.29 17.76 -5.62
CA ALA A 7 -16.25 18.78 -5.45
C ALA A 7 -16.33 19.45 -4.08
N SER A 8 -17.55 19.72 -3.59
CA SER A 8 -17.78 20.27 -2.26
C SER A 8 -17.36 19.30 -1.15
N ALA A 9 -17.73 18.02 -1.25
CA ALA A 9 -17.31 16.97 -0.33
C ALA A 9 -15.79 16.82 -0.32
N LEU A 10 -15.15 16.74 -1.48
CA LEU A 10 -13.70 16.66 -1.60
C LEU A 10 -13.02 17.88 -0.97
N ARG A 11 -13.45 19.10 -1.28
CA ARG A 11 -12.90 20.31 -0.69
C ARG A 11 -13.03 20.30 0.82
N ARG A 12 -14.21 19.90 1.32
CA ARG A 12 -14.52 19.78 2.74
C ARG A 12 -13.57 18.82 3.44
N VAL A 13 -13.36 17.61 2.93
CA VAL A 13 -12.51 16.61 3.60
C VAL A 13 -11.01 16.91 3.43
N SER A 14 -10.59 17.42 2.26
CA SER A 14 -9.16 17.61 1.96
C SER A 14 -8.57 18.91 2.50
N THR A 15 -9.31 20.04 2.55
CA THR A 15 -8.72 21.36 2.82
C THR A 15 -9.28 22.09 4.03
N THR A 16 -10.57 21.91 4.34
CA THR A 16 -11.27 22.61 5.42
C THR A 16 -11.78 21.66 6.50
N GLY A 17 -11.42 20.37 6.40
CA GLY A 17 -11.95 19.31 7.24
C GLY A 17 -11.40 19.33 8.67
N PRO A 18 -12.01 18.54 9.57
CA PRO A 18 -11.51 18.38 10.93
C PRO A 18 -10.01 17.99 10.94
N GLY A 19 -9.20 18.62 11.78
CA GLY A 19 -7.76 18.33 11.91
C GLY A 19 -6.85 19.00 10.87
N LYS A 20 -7.40 19.73 9.90
CA LYS A 20 -6.63 20.58 8.99
C LYS A 20 -6.23 21.88 9.69
N THR A 21 -4.93 22.09 9.89
CA THR A 21 -4.42 23.19 10.72
C THR A 21 -3.46 24.11 9.98
N LEU A 22 -3.32 25.32 10.51
CA LEU A 22 -2.41 26.36 10.03
C LEU A 22 -1.71 27.00 11.23
N TRP A 23 -0.40 27.17 11.17
CA TRP A 23 0.39 27.78 12.25
C TRP A 23 1.33 28.84 11.66
N GLN A 24 1.23 30.07 12.18
CA GLN A 24 1.97 31.21 11.65
C GLN A 24 3.07 31.63 12.60
N PHE A 25 4.25 31.93 12.05
CA PHE A 25 5.37 32.48 12.79
C PHE A 25 5.88 33.74 12.05
N PRO A 26 5.16 34.87 12.14
CA PRO A 26 5.47 36.08 11.37
C PRO A 26 6.88 36.60 11.61
N ASP A 27 7.35 36.55 12.86
CA ASP A 27 8.70 37.00 13.24
C ASP A 27 9.82 36.13 12.63
N ARG A 28 9.47 34.96 12.09
CA ARG A 28 10.38 34.04 11.40
C ARG A 28 10.09 33.98 9.89
N GLY A 29 9.03 34.63 9.42
CA GLY A 29 8.57 34.60 8.04
C GLY A 29 8.16 33.19 7.57
N LEU A 30 7.57 32.39 8.47
CA LEU A 30 7.17 31.01 8.20
C LEU A 30 5.67 30.77 8.42
N LEU A 31 5.11 29.92 7.56
CA LEU A 31 3.74 29.41 7.64
C LEU A 31 3.77 27.90 7.54
N PHE A 32 3.19 27.20 8.52
CA PHE A 32 3.01 25.75 8.49
C PHE A 32 1.56 25.43 8.15
N SER A 33 1.33 24.50 7.24
CA SER A 33 0.00 24.11 6.80
C SER A 33 -0.13 22.61 6.65
N SER A 34 -1.29 22.08 7.03
CA SER A 34 -1.77 20.74 6.64
C SER A 34 -3.09 20.82 5.85
N ARG A 35 -3.50 22.01 5.40
CA ARG A 35 -4.78 22.29 4.71
C ARG A 35 -4.77 21.85 3.25
N PHE A 36 -4.48 20.58 3.00
CA PHE A 36 -4.49 19.95 1.69
C PHE A 36 -4.72 18.43 1.84
N ASP A 37 -5.05 17.78 0.73
CA ASP A 37 -5.33 16.35 0.66
C ASP A 37 -4.19 15.50 1.25
N GLY A 38 -4.51 14.70 2.26
CA GLY A 38 -3.56 13.87 2.99
C GLY A 38 -2.68 14.60 4.00
N GLY A 39 -2.81 15.92 4.11
CA GLY A 39 -2.08 16.73 5.07
C GLY A 39 -2.43 16.35 6.51
N ASN A 40 -1.42 16.14 7.36
CA ASN A 40 -1.57 15.80 8.78
C ASN A 40 -0.55 16.54 9.64
N MET A 41 -1.07 17.38 10.54
CA MET A 41 -0.32 18.12 11.55
C MET A 41 -1.30 18.62 12.62
N ALA A 42 -1.02 18.32 13.90
CA ALA A 42 -1.85 18.74 15.03
C ALA A 42 -1.42 20.08 15.61
N SER A 43 -0.13 20.26 15.90
CA SER A 43 0.39 21.51 16.45
C SER A 43 1.84 21.78 16.05
N VAL A 44 2.22 23.06 16.10
CA VAL A 44 3.60 23.52 15.89
C VAL A 44 3.97 24.47 17.01
N GLU A 45 5.08 24.20 17.67
CA GLU A 45 5.62 25.01 18.76
C GLU A 45 7.08 25.35 18.47
N GLN A 46 7.46 26.62 18.66
CA GLN A 46 8.86 27.01 18.60
C GLN A 46 9.54 26.76 19.94
N LEU A 47 10.58 25.92 19.94
CA LEU A 47 11.38 25.61 21.11
C LEU A 47 12.37 26.73 21.42
N ALA A 48 12.86 26.79 22.67
CA ALA A 48 13.88 27.76 23.09
C ALA A 48 15.18 27.67 22.28
N SER A 49 15.50 26.49 21.73
CA SER A 49 16.63 26.29 20.81
C SER A 49 16.44 26.98 19.45
N GLY A 50 15.23 27.44 19.13
CA GLY A 50 14.84 27.97 17.82
C GLY A 50 14.31 26.91 16.85
N ALA A 51 14.37 25.62 17.21
CA ALA A 51 13.78 24.54 16.43
C ALA A 51 12.25 24.52 16.55
N PHE A 52 11.57 23.92 15.57
CA PHE A 52 10.11 23.79 15.55
C PHE A 52 9.72 22.35 15.89
N SER A 53 9.03 22.18 17.01
CA SER A 53 8.42 20.93 17.42
C SER A 53 7.05 20.79 16.77
N VAL A 54 6.85 19.73 16.00
CA VAL A 54 5.61 19.44 15.30
C VAL A 54 5.00 18.18 15.87
N LYS A 55 3.76 18.28 16.36
CA LYS A 55 2.95 17.10 16.70
C LYS A 55 2.12 16.69 15.50
N VAL A 56 2.12 15.40 15.21
CA VAL A 56 1.27 14.75 14.21
C VAL A 56 -0.08 14.44 14.86
N SER A 57 -1.17 14.68 14.13
CA SER A 57 -2.50 14.31 14.61
C SER A 57 -2.63 12.79 14.63
N GLU A 58 -3.22 12.30 15.70
CA GLU A 58 -3.66 10.92 15.78
C GLU A 58 -4.86 10.69 14.85
N ASP A 59 -4.96 9.49 14.30
CA ASP A 59 -6.10 9.12 13.44
C ASP A 59 -7.41 9.30 14.23
N ALA A 60 -8.40 9.91 13.58
CA ALA A 60 -9.73 10.23 14.12
C ALA A 60 -9.76 11.17 15.34
N ALA A 61 -8.63 11.74 15.79
CA ALA A 61 -8.60 12.65 16.94
C ALA A 61 -9.46 13.91 16.75
N ALA A 62 -9.52 14.43 15.52
CA ALA A 62 -10.38 15.57 15.19
C ALA A 62 -11.88 15.27 15.27
N PHE A 63 -12.25 13.99 15.37
CA PHE A 63 -13.61 13.50 15.58
C PHE A 63 -13.86 13.10 17.04
N GLY A 64 -12.94 13.43 17.95
CA GLY A 64 -13.06 13.11 19.38
C GLY A 64 -12.69 11.66 19.74
N ILE A 65 -12.03 10.93 18.83
CA ILE A 65 -11.74 9.50 18.99
C ILE A 65 -10.23 9.32 19.17
N SER A 66 -9.83 8.56 20.20
CA SER A 66 -8.43 8.18 20.40
C SER A 66 -8.16 6.75 19.93
N THR A 67 -7.28 6.64 18.93
CA THR A 67 -6.85 5.40 18.28
C THR A 67 -5.40 5.01 18.63
N GLY A 68 -4.59 5.93 19.15
CA GLY A 68 -3.15 5.78 19.37
C GLY A 68 -2.28 5.79 18.09
N TYR A 69 -2.90 5.91 16.91
CA TYR A 69 -2.20 5.91 15.62
C TYR A 69 -1.69 7.31 15.26
N SER A 70 -0.39 7.53 15.42
CA SER A 70 0.29 8.80 15.11
C SER A 70 1.55 8.53 14.28
N THR A 71 1.39 8.05 13.04
CA THR A 71 2.54 7.68 12.16
C THR A 71 2.63 8.54 10.91
N TRP A 72 1.52 8.72 10.20
CA TRP A 72 1.50 9.45 8.94
C TRP A 72 1.66 10.95 9.19
N PHE A 73 2.65 11.56 8.55
CA PHE A 73 2.76 13.01 8.49
C PHE A 73 2.89 13.45 7.05
N TYR A 74 2.24 14.56 6.73
CA TYR A 74 2.38 15.25 5.46
C TYR A 74 2.07 16.73 5.72
N LEU A 75 3.10 17.57 5.69
CA LEU A 75 2.99 18.97 6.09
C LEU A 75 3.75 19.87 5.12
N GLU A 76 3.27 21.10 4.98
CA GLU A 76 3.87 22.14 4.16
C GLU A 76 4.44 23.24 5.06
N VAL A 77 5.61 23.75 4.70
CA VAL A 77 6.20 24.96 5.27
C VAL A 77 6.44 25.94 4.13
N GLU A 78 5.81 27.10 4.23
CA GLU A 78 6.03 28.22 3.32
C GLU A 78 6.93 29.25 4.00
N ARG A 79 7.98 29.65 3.29
CA ARG A 79 8.91 30.72 3.65
C ARG A 79 8.58 31.97 2.83
N GLY A 80 8.60 33.12 3.49
CA GLY A 80 8.50 34.42 2.84
C GLY A 80 7.07 34.78 2.41
N CYS A 81 6.08 34.39 3.22
CA CYS A 81 4.67 34.73 3.03
C CYS A 81 4.47 36.26 3.06
N ILE A 82 3.74 36.79 2.08
CA ILE A 82 3.61 38.23 1.75
C ILE A 82 2.99 39.06 2.89
N ASN A 83 2.28 38.44 3.84
CA ASN A 83 1.57 39.15 4.92
C ASN A 83 2.39 39.38 6.20
N CYS A 84 3.70 39.08 6.20
CA CYS A 84 4.54 39.25 7.39
C CYS A 84 5.18 40.65 7.53
N THR A 85 4.83 41.63 6.70
CA THR A 85 5.30 43.01 6.86
C THR A 85 4.45 43.73 7.91
N LYS A 86 4.78 43.54 9.20
CA LYS A 86 4.52 44.62 10.16
C LYS A 86 5.35 45.82 9.72
N GLU A 87 4.67 46.95 9.54
CA GLU A 87 5.19 48.26 9.15
C GLU A 87 6.66 48.47 9.59
N GLY A 88 7.57 48.54 8.61
CA GLY A 88 8.90 49.11 8.77
C GLY A 88 10.01 48.24 9.39
N LYS A 89 9.79 46.97 9.74
CA LYS A 89 10.88 46.09 10.22
C LYS A 89 11.20 44.97 9.22
N THR A 90 12.44 44.92 8.75
CA THR A 90 12.99 43.83 7.96
C THR A 90 13.03 42.54 8.79
N THR A 91 12.06 41.65 8.58
CA THR A 91 12.04 40.33 9.23
C THR A 91 13.24 39.50 8.77
N ARG A 92 14.10 39.08 9.71
CA ARG A 92 15.25 38.21 9.41
C ARG A 92 14.73 36.84 8.98
N GLN A 93 14.73 36.57 7.68
CA GLN A 93 14.26 35.31 7.14
C GLN A 93 15.15 34.15 7.59
N LEU A 94 14.51 33.06 8.00
CA LEU A 94 15.20 31.83 8.40
C LEU A 94 15.79 31.13 7.17
N GLN A 95 17.11 30.92 7.14
CA GLN A 95 17.77 30.18 6.07
C GLN A 95 17.74 28.66 6.29
N GLU A 96 17.72 28.24 7.56
CA GLU A 96 17.78 26.85 7.98
C GLU A 96 16.63 26.53 8.94
N LEU A 97 15.80 25.56 8.59
CA LEU A 97 14.68 25.07 9.37
C LEU A 97 15.06 23.79 10.11
N GLN A 98 15.00 23.82 11.44
CA GLN A 98 15.17 22.62 12.27
C GLN A 98 13.80 22.14 12.75
N LEU A 99 13.46 20.89 12.45
CA LEU A 99 12.19 20.26 12.78
C LEU A 99 12.38 19.09 13.73
N VAL A 100 11.44 18.95 14.67
CA VAL A 100 11.28 17.80 15.54
C VAL A 100 9.86 17.26 15.38
N LEU A 101 9.67 16.12 14.74
CA LEU A 101 8.40 15.40 14.75
C LEU A 101 8.28 14.71 16.11
N ALA A 102 7.34 15.16 16.95
CA ALA A 102 7.43 14.98 18.39
C ALA A 102 6.81 13.67 18.92
N ASN A 103 5.77 13.14 18.30
CA ASN A 103 4.91 12.10 18.89
C ASN A 103 4.69 10.89 17.97
N LEU A 104 5.67 10.53 17.14
CA LEU A 104 5.49 9.44 16.18
C LEU A 104 5.38 8.08 16.88
N ASN A 105 4.58 7.18 16.33
CA ASN A 105 4.63 5.79 16.73
C ASN A 105 5.96 5.14 16.35
N PRO A 106 6.45 4.15 17.12
CA PRO A 106 7.84 3.76 17.08
C PRO A 106 8.30 2.96 15.85
N GLN A 107 7.41 2.63 14.89
CA GLN A 107 7.64 1.84 13.64
C GLN A 107 9.04 1.19 13.54
N ARG A 108 9.34 0.26 14.46
CA ARG A 108 10.72 0.00 14.92
C ARG A 108 11.66 -0.50 13.83
N GLY A 109 11.12 -1.28 12.89
CA GLY A 109 11.89 -1.79 11.74
C GLY A 109 12.32 -0.67 10.80
N LEU A 110 11.44 0.30 10.56
CA LEU A 110 11.63 1.35 9.57
C LEU A 110 12.77 2.29 9.95
N PHE A 111 12.72 2.87 11.15
CA PHE A 111 13.70 3.86 11.61
C PHE A 111 15.10 3.26 11.83
N LYS A 112 15.19 1.97 12.18
CA LYS A 112 16.48 1.26 12.24
C LYS A 112 17.08 0.99 10.86
N ASN A 113 16.25 0.91 9.83
CA ASN A 113 16.66 0.56 8.46
C ASN A 113 16.99 1.79 7.61
N GLY A 114 17.60 2.81 8.23
CA GLY A 114 18.06 4.02 7.54
C GLY A 114 16.95 4.77 6.80
N TYR A 115 15.72 4.75 7.33
CA TYR A 115 14.63 5.57 6.82
C TYR A 115 15.01 7.07 6.90
N THR A 116 14.60 7.82 5.89
CA THR A 116 14.69 9.29 5.87
C THR A 116 13.39 9.89 5.37
N VAL A 117 13.09 11.11 5.83
CA VAL A 117 11.88 11.86 5.46
C VAL A 117 11.92 12.19 3.97
N MET A 118 10.76 12.08 3.32
CA MET A 118 10.57 12.53 1.94
C MET A 118 10.29 14.03 1.92
N TYR A 119 10.87 14.76 0.98
CA TYR A 119 10.59 16.17 0.78
C TYR A 119 10.48 16.53 -0.71
N SER A 120 9.73 17.58 -0.99
CA SER A 120 9.66 18.24 -2.30
C SER A 120 9.54 19.74 -2.06
N SER A 121 10.18 20.56 -2.89
CA SER A 121 10.14 22.02 -2.73
C SER A 121 10.06 22.76 -4.06
N VAL A 122 9.40 23.92 -4.02
CA VAL A 122 9.19 24.80 -5.16
C VAL A 122 9.45 26.26 -4.76
N GLU A 123 10.02 27.02 -5.68
CA GLU A 123 10.09 28.48 -5.57
C GLU A 123 8.69 29.08 -5.75
N VAL A 124 8.37 30.09 -4.94
CA VAL A 124 7.12 30.84 -5.07
C VAL A 124 7.40 32.10 -5.89
N VAL A 125 6.79 32.20 -7.06
CA VAL A 125 6.91 33.34 -7.99
C VAL A 125 5.56 34.05 -8.07
N ASP A 126 5.54 35.37 -8.24
CA ASP A 126 4.32 36.20 -8.17
C ASP A 126 3.35 36.02 -9.37
N SER A 127 3.74 35.28 -10.41
CA SER A 127 2.86 34.93 -11.52
C SER A 127 2.09 33.63 -11.19
N ASP A 128 0.88 33.81 -10.67
CA ASP A 128 -0.09 32.76 -10.39
C ASP A 128 -0.45 31.98 -11.65
N GLU A 129 -0.10 30.70 -11.67
CA GLU A 129 -0.92 29.57 -12.12
C GLU A 129 -0.06 28.30 -12.01
N THR A 130 -0.58 27.25 -11.35
CA THR A 130 -0.05 25.85 -11.30
C THR A 130 0.87 25.36 -10.16
N THR A 131 0.95 25.99 -8.98
CA THR A 131 1.78 25.42 -7.88
C THR A 131 1.19 24.19 -7.17
N SER A 132 -0.12 23.92 -7.28
CA SER A 132 -0.78 22.75 -6.65
C SER A 132 -0.29 21.41 -7.23
N CYS A 133 -0.18 21.32 -8.56
CA CYS A 133 0.23 20.11 -9.28
C CYS A 133 1.69 19.71 -9.01
N ALA A 134 2.54 20.67 -8.63
CA ALA A 134 3.97 20.41 -8.43
C ALA A 134 4.26 19.36 -7.35
N PHE A 135 3.37 19.17 -6.38
CA PHE A 135 3.56 18.18 -5.30
C PHE A 135 2.98 16.80 -5.62
N GLN A 136 2.29 16.65 -6.76
CA GLN A 136 1.79 15.36 -7.26
C GLN A 136 2.82 14.64 -8.14
N ASP A 137 3.83 15.35 -8.66
CA ASP A 137 4.88 14.76 -9.50
C ASP A 137 5.91 13.99 -8.65
N ASP A 138 5.85 12.67 -8.72
CA ASP A 138 6.75 11.72 -8.06
C ASP A 138 8.24 12.05 -8.27
N LYS A 139 8.61 12.61 -9.43
CA LYS A 139 10.02 12.89 -9.78
C LYS A 139 10.60 14.06 -8.99
N ARG A 140 9.76 14.91 -8.40
CA ARG A 140 10.20 16.06 -7.59
C ARG A 140 10.44 15.69 -6.13
N TRP A 141 10.00 14.51 -5.71
CA TRP A 141 10.20 14.01 -4.37
C TRP A 141 11.59 13.42 -4.20
N ALA A 142 12.26 13.78 -3.12
CA ALA A 142 13.56 13.28 -2.76
C ALA A 142 13.60 12.87 -1.28
N ARG A 143 14.51 11.94 -0.96
CA ARG A 143 14.84 11.62 0.43
C ARG A 143 15.75 12.70 0.99
N LEU A 144 15.52 13.12 2.25
CA LEU A 144 16.46 14.02 2.91
C LEU A 144 17.86 13.40 2.94
N PRO A 145 18.92 14.18 2.62
CA PRO A 145 20.28 13.67 2.49
C PRO A 145 20.97 13.45 3.85
N ALA A 146 20.59 14.22 4.87
CA ALA A 146 21.15 14.09 6.21
C ALA A 146 20.45 12.98 7.00
N PRO A 147 21.19 12.19 7.81
CA PRO A 147 20.59 11.18 8.67
C PRO A 147 19.69 11.84 9.72
N LEU A 148 18.54 11.21 9.94
CA LEU A 148 17.60 11.61 10.99
C LEU A 148 18.18 11.27 12.38
N THR A 149 17.92 12.11 13.37
CA THR A 149 18.12 11.75 14.77
C THR A 149 16.83 11.24 15.37
N PHE A 150 16.92 10.18 16.17
CA PHE A 150 15.77 9.52 16.75
C PHE A 150 15.91 9.42 18.27
N GLU A 151 14.87 9.83 18.99
CA GLU A 151 14.76 9.63 20.43
C GLU A 151 13.53 8.77 20.72
N LYS A 152 13.67 7.78 21.60
CA LYS A 152 12.53 7.01 22.10
C LYS A 152 12.19 7.50 23.49
N TYR A 153 10.90 7.67 23.74
CA TYR A 153 10.43 8.11 25.05
C TYR A 153 9.04 7.54 25.33
N SER A 154 8.65 7.52 26.60
CA SER A 154 7.36 7.00 27.05
C SER A 154 6.47 8.14 27.53
N GLU A 155 5.22 8.17 27.08
CA GLU A 155 4.19 9.11 27.55
C GLU A 155 3.09 8.35 28.31
N PRO A 156 2.51 8.92 29.37
CA PRO A 156 1.34 8.33 30.02
C PRO A 156 0.14 8.36 29.06
N VAL A 157 -0.61 7.26 28.98
CA VAL A 157 -1.85 7.18 28.20
C VAL A 157 -2.91 8.03 28.90
N GLY A 158 -3.47 9.02 28.20
CA GLY A 158 -4.56 9.85 28.74
C GLY A 158 -5.79 9.00 29.05
N GLN A 159 -6.27 9.04 30.29
CA GLN A 159 -7.55 8.43 30.66
C GLN A 159 -8.70 9.29 30.11
N THR A 160 -9.34 8.86 29.03
CA THR A 160 -10.65 9.41 28.64
C THR A 160 -11.69 8.92 29.65
N ARG A 161 -12.20 9.84 30.48
CA ARG A 161 -13.44 9.63 31.25
C ARG A 161 -14.56 9.38 30.24
N GLY A 162 -15.03 8.14 30.14
CA GLY A 162 -16.32 7.86 29.52
C GLY A 162 -17.40 8.47 30.40
N ASN A 163 -18.11 9.48 29.90
CA ASN A 163 -19.37 9.89 30.50
C ASN A 163 -20.41 8.80 30.19
N SER A 164 -20.50 7.79 31.05
CA SER A 164 -21.72 6.99 31.20
C SER A 164 -22.59 7.68 32.25
N ALA A 165 -23.38 8.64 31.81
CA ALA A 165 -24.48 9.18 32.59
C ALA A 165 -25.76 8.93 31.78
N GLU A 166 -26.40 7.80 32.07
CA GLU A 166 -27.85 7.59 31.94
C GLU A 166 -28.19 6.30 32.71
N GLU A 167 -28.34 6.45 34.02
CA GLU A 167 -29.14 5.53 34.84
C GLU A 167 -30.59 6.00 34.79
N GLN A 168 -31.52 5.11 34.42
CA GLN A 168 -32.86 5.10 35.00
C GLN A 168 -33.48 3.69 34.99
N GLN A 169 -33.54 3.14 36.22
CA GLN A 169 -34.61 2.37 36.84
C GLN A 169 -35.20 1.13 36.14
N VAL A 170 -34.91 -0.05 36.69
CA VAL A 170 -35.92 -1.09 37.01
C VAL A 170 -35.55 -1.80 38.32
N SER A 171 -36.59 -2.13 39.08
CA SER A 171 -36.73 -2.51 40.49
C SER A 171 -36.39 -3.97 40.90
N GLU A 172 -35.98 -4.08 42.18
CA GLU A 172 -36.26 -5.09 43.24
C GLU A 172 -36.40 -6.60 42.96
N GLU A 173 -35.58 -7.43 43.65
CA GLU A 173 -35.96 -8.36 44.76
C GLU A 173 -34.73 -9.24 45.18
N ALA A 174 -34.17 -9.06 46.39
CA ALA A 174 -34.23 -9.93 47.59
C ALA A 174 -33.65 -11.37 47.42
N THR A 175 -32.58 -11.83 48.07
CA THR A 175 -32.47 -12.18 49.52
C THR A 175 -31.09 -12.84 49.84
N GLY A 176 -30.58 -12.69 51.08
CA GLY A 176 -29.74 -13.71 51.76
C GLY A 176 -28.24 -13.42 52.02
N PRO A 177 -27.74 -13.45 53.29
CA PRO A 177 -26.41 -12.94 53.66
C PRO A 177 -25.34 -14.02 53.90
N GLN A 178 -24.06 -13.73 53.63
CA GLN A 178 -22.94 -14.35 54.36
C GLN A 178 -21.66 -13.50 54.34
N GLN A 179 -20.96 -13.59 55.48
CA GLN A 179 -19.94 -12.70 56.04
C GLN A 179 -18.57 -12.70 55.34
N SER A 180 -18.02 -11.49 55.28
CA SER A 180 -16.62 -11.08 55.47
C SER A 180 -15.48 -11.87 54.81
N LEU A 181 -14.68 -11.17 54.01
CA LEU A 181 -13.27 -10.92 54.32
C LEU A 181 -12.83 -9.65 53.57
N VAL A 182 -12.40 -8.67 54.36
CA VAL A 182 -11.75 -7.43 53.93
C VAL A 182 -10.39 -7.77 53.35
N ASP A 183 -10.20 -7.52 52.06
CA ASP A 183 -8.91 -7.17 51.49
C ASP A 183 -9.10 -5.92 50.63
N ALA A 184 -8.96 -4.77 51.27
CA ALA A 184 -8.79 -3.49 50.59
C ALA A 184 -7.39 -3.47 49.96
N ALA A 185 -7.20 -4.23 48.88
CA ALA A 185 -6.09 -4.03 47.97
C ALA A 185 -6.40 -2.76 47.17
N SER A 186 -5.75 -1.66 47.56
CA SER A 186 -5.67 -0.43 46.78
C SER A 186 -5.20 -0.78 45.37
N ALA A 187 -6.13 -0.91 44.43
CA ALA A 187 -5.85 -1.06 43.02
C ALA A 187 -5.38 0.31 42.52
N VAL A 188 -4.10 0.61 42.74
CA VAL A 188 -3.41 1.68 42.01
C VAL A 188 -3.48 1.26 40.55
N SER A 189 -4.36 1.91 39.78
CA SER A 189 -4.44 1.71 38.34
C SER A 189 -3.06 2.06 37.77
N GLU A 190 -2.27 1.06 37.37
CA GLU A 190 -1.01 1.29 36.68
C GLU A 190 -1.29 2.19 35.48
N VAL A 191 -0.70 3.40 35.49
CA VAL A 191 -0.77 4.32 34.36
C VAL A 191 -0.05 3.65 33.21
N LYS A 192 -0.80 3.15 32.22
CA LYS A 192 -0.21 2.57 31.02
C LYS A 192 0.63 3.65 30.34
N HIS A 193 1.87 3.30 30.01
CA HIS A 193 2.76 4.15 29.25
C HIS A 193 2.82 3.69 27.80
N GLU A 194 2.69 4.63 26.86
CA GLU A 194 2.85 4.38 25.43
C GLU A 194 4.25 4.82 24.98
N LEU A 195 4.90 3.99 24.16
CA LEU A 195 6.19 4.32 23.57
C LEU A 195 6.00 5.17 22.32
N LYS A 196 6.66 6.33 22.26
CA LYS A 196 6.71 7.23 21.11
C LYS A 196 8.15 7.43 20.63
N ILE A 197 8.30 8.01 19.44
CA ILE A 197 9.56 8.41 18.83
C ILE A 197 9.51 9.87 18.42
N ARG A 198 10.59 10.59 18.74
CA ARG A 198 10.91 11.88 18.14
C ARG A 198 11.85 11.69 16.97
N VAL A 199 11.58 12.40 15.88
CA VAL A 199 12.45 12.44 14.70
C VAL A 199 12.89 13.88 14.49
N SER A 200 14.18 14.16 14.57
CA SER A 200 14.69 15.51 14.29
C SER A 200 15.52 15.55 13.01
N PHE A 201 15.37 16.64 12.27
CA PHE A 201 16.11 16.88 11.04
C PHE A 201 16.17 18.36 10.70
N THR A 202 17.10 18.69 9.81
CA THR A 202 17.34 20.05 9.35
C THR A 202 17.09 20.14 7.85
N TYR A 203 16.45 21.22 7.43
CA TYR A 203 16.24 21.57 6.04
C TYR A 203 16.81 22.97 5.76
N ARG A 204 17.56 23.11 4.67
CA ARG A 204 18.06 24.41 4.21
C ARG A 204 17.22 24.87 3.03
N PHE A 205 16.58 26.03 3.17
CA PHE A 205 15.83 26.64 2.09
C PHE A 205 16.76 26.96 0.91
N LYS A 206 16.26 26.68 -0.30
CA LYS A 206 16.90 26.91 -1.59
C LYS A 206 16.55 28.27 -2.15
N PHE A 207 15.34 28.77 -1.87
CA PHE A 207 14.81 30.02 -2.45
C PHE A 207 14.43 31.04 -1.37
N PRO A 208 14.43 32.35 -1.69
CA PRO A 208 13.97 33.40 -0.76
C PRO A 208 12.50 33.22 -0.36
N ARG A 209 11.65 32.86 -1.33
CA ARG A 209 10.27 32.41 -1.12
C ARG A 209 10.14 30.98 -1.61
N GLU A 210 9.81 30.08 -0.70
CA GLU A 210 9.82 28.65 -0.98
C GLU A 210 8.65 27.97 -0.27
N ARG A 211 7.98 27.06 -0.98
CA ARG A 211 7.08 26.09 -0.37
C ARG A 211 7.77 24.74 -0.37
N VAL A 212 7.94 24.16 0.81
CA VAL A 212 8.49 22.81 0.98
C VAL A 212 7.47 21.93 1.66
N ARG A 213 7.25 20.73 1.14
CA ARG A 213 6.48 19.69 1.81
C ARG A 213 7.38 18.59 2.33
N PHE A 214 7.03 18.07 3.50
CA PHE A 214 7.66 16.90 4.12
C PHE A 214 6.62 15.80 4.31
N ALA A 215 6.95 14.56 3.95
CA ALA A 215 6.03 13.43 4.02
C ALA A 215 6.70 12.16 4.58
N PHE A 216 5.88 11.30 5.17
CA PHE A 216 6.29 9.99 5.68
C PHE A 216 6.74 9.04 4.55
N CYS A 217 6.07 9.08 3.42
CA CYS A 217 6.46 8.37 2.20
C CYS A 217 6.08 9.24 0.99
N TYR A 218 6.32 8.75 -0.24
CA TYR A 218 5.81 9.41 -1.44
C TYR A 218 4.28 9.53 -1.31
N PRO A 219 3.71 10.74 -1.32
CA PRO A 219 2.28 10.88 -1.16
C PRO A 219 1.54 10.41 -2.40
N TYR A 220 0.38 9.81 -2.18
CA TYR A 220 -0.58 9.44 -3.21
C TYR A 220 -1.96 9.81 -2.69
N THR A 221 -2.46 10.94 -3.14
CA THR A 221 -3.66 11.60 -2.62
C THR A 221 -4.92 11.06 -3.28
N TYR A 222 -6.09 11.27 -2.66
CA TYR A 222 -7.36 10.90 -3.27
C TYR A 222 -7.64 11.74 -4.53
N THR A 223 -7.34 13.03 -4.47
CA THR A 223 -7.42 13.96 -5.60
C THR A 223 -6.63 13.44 -6.80
N ARG A 224 -5.40 12.96 -6.59
CA ARG A 224 -4.58 12.36 -7.64
C ARG A 224 -5.25 11.14 -8.27
N VAL A 225 -5.83 10.25 -7.45
CA VAL A 225 -6.57 9.08 -7.97
C VAL A 225 -7.73 9.54 -8.85
N GLN A 226 -8.51 10.52 -8.40
CA GLN A 226 -9.64 11.04 -9.17
C GLN A 226 -9.21 11.69 -10.49
N GLU A 227 -8.11 12.46 -10.49
CA GLU A 227 -7.52 13.07 -11.69
C GLU A 227 -6.99 12.03 -12.67
N GLU A 228 -6.30 10.99 -12.19
CA GLU A 228 -5.79 9.89 -13.00
C GLU A 228 -6.93 9.08 -13.62
N LEU A 229 -7.98 8.79 -12.86
CA LEU A 229 -9.17 8.12 -13.38
C LEU A 229 -9.93 8.99 -14.37
N ALA A 230 -10.06 10.30 -14.13
CA ALA A 230 -10.67 11.23 -15.10
C ALA A 230 -9.84 11.34 -16.39
N ALA A 231 -8.52 11.22 -16.31
CA ALA A 231 -7.67 11.13 -17.49
C ALA A 231 -7.88 9.82 -18.26
N MET A 232 -8.09 8.70 -17.56
CA MET A 232 -8.49 7.43 -18.18
C MET A 232 -9.89 7.53 -18.81
N ASP A 233 -10.87 8.14 -18.14
CA ASP A 233 -12.19 8.38 -18.70
C ASP A 233 -12.07 9.14 -20.02
N LYS A 234 -11.31 10.25 -20.06
CA LYS A 234 -11.07 11.00 -21.31
C LYS A 234 -10.37 10.16 -22.39
N LEU A 235 -9.42 9.31 -21.98
CA LEU A 235 -8.69 8.43 -22.89
C LEU A 235 -9.62 7.41 -23.56
N PHE A 236 -10.63 6.90 -22.83
CA PHE A 236 -11.55 5.86 -23.30
C PHE A 236 -12.95 6.39 -23.67
N ALA A 237 -13.25 7.67 -23.46
CA ALA A 237 -14.55 8.30 -23.74
C ALA A 237 -14.75 8.72 -25.20
N THR A 238 -13.69 8.77 -26.02
CA THR A 238 -13.80 9.21 -27.42
C THR A 238 -14.50 8.15 -28.28
N PRO A 239 -15.76 8.37 -28.72
CA PRO A 239 -16.57 7.35 -29.39
C PRO A 239 -16.31 7.23 -30.90
N GLU A 240 -15.31 7.92 -31.45
CA GLU A 240 -15.19 8.04 -32.90
C GLU A 240 -14.76 6.74 -33.60
N LEU A 241 -14.29 5.71 -32.90
CA LEU A 241 -14.11 4.38 -33.50
C LEU A 241 -14.32 3.20 -32.54
N GLN A 242 -15.52 2.63 -32.65
CA GLN A 242 -15.70 1.20 -32.95
C GLN A 242 -14.49 0.59 -33.72
N PRO A 243 -14.24 -0.73 -33.55
CA PRO A 243 -12.98 -1.50 -33.53
C PRO A 243 -11.58 -0.93 -33.86
N GLU A 244 -11.38 0.34 -34.20
CA GLU A 244 -10.17 0.78 -34.90
C GLU A 244 -9.53 2.12 -34.48
N SER A 245 -9.97 2.97 -33.55
CA SER A 245 -9.18 4.22 -33.28
C SER A 245 -9.30 4.86 -31.91
N THR A 246 -8.42 4.46 -31.00
CA THR A 246 -7.85 5.41 -30.02
C THR A 246 -6.34 5.30 -30.15
N VAL A 247 -5.69 6.35 -30.68
CA VAL A 247 -4.24 6.36 -30.92
C VAL A 247 -3.54 7.01 -29.72
N VAL A 248 -2.75 6.22 -29.00
CA VAL A 248 -1.85 6.72 -27.94
C VAL A 248 -0.42 6.60 -28.42
N ASN A 249 0.30 7.73 -28.49
CA ASN A 249 1.70 7.79 -28.96
C ASN A 249 1.90 7.12 -30.33
N GLY A 250 0.97 7.33 -31.27
CA GLY A 250 1.02 6.73 -32.61
C GLY A 250 0.64 5.25 -32.69
N LYS A 251 0.11 4.64 -31.62
CA LYS A 251 -0.35 3.24 -31.58
C LYS A 251 -1.82 3.13 -31.18
N THR A 252 -2.59 2.34 -31.92
CA THR A 252 -4.04 2.13 -31.67
C THR A 252 -4.29 1.20 -30.48
N LEU A 253 -5.14 1.60 -29.53
CA LEU A 253 -5.70 0.77 -28.46
C LEU A 253 -6.80 -0.15 -29.02
N LYS A 254 -6.44 -1.06 -29.94
CA LYS A 254 -7.40 -2.05 -30.44
C LYS A 254 -7.81 -2.99 -29.30
N ASN A 255 -9.10 -3.26 -29.17
CA ASN A 255 -9.63 -4.32 -28.31
C ASN A 255 -9.36 -4.13 -26.78
N VAL A 256 -9.43 -2.90 -26.26
CA VAL A 256 -9.41 -2.62 -24.81
C VAL A 256 -10.80 -2.21 -24.34
N TYR A 257 -11.36 -2.99 -23.43
CA TYR A 257 -12.57 -2.62 -22.69
C TYR A 257 -12.18 -1.89 -21.41
N TYR A 258 -12.73 -0.71 -21.19
CA TYR A 258 -12.61 0.08 -19.97
C TYR A 258 -14.00 0.56 -19.54
N HIS A 259 -14.30 0.43 -18.25
CA HIS A 259 -15.51 0.99 -17.65
C HIS A 259 -15.25 1.43 -16.22
N ARG A 260 -15.62 2.67 -15.89
CA ARG A 260 -15.57 3.22 -14.53
C ARG A 260 -16.99 3.39 -14.01
N GLU A 261 -17.26 2.84 -12.84
CA GLU A 261 -18.57 2.92 -12.18
C GLU A 261 -18.43 3.24 -10.69
N LEU A 262 -19.50 3.77 -10.08
CA LEU A 262 -19.55 4.03 -8.64
C LEU A 262 -19.75 2.70 -7.93
N LEU A 263 -18.80 2.27 -7.11
CA LEU A 263 -19.00 1.09 -6.26
C LEU A 263 -19.95 1.42 -5.11
N THR A 264 -19.60 2.48 -4.38
CA THR A 264 -20.33 3.00 -3.22
C THR A 264 -19.77 4.38 -2.84
N ARG A 265 -20.34 5.01 -1.81
CA ARG A 265 -19.79 6.20 -1.16
C ARG A 265 -19.21 5.84 0.20
N SER A 266 -18.16 6.54 0.59
CA SER A 266 -17.56 6.43 1.92
C SER A 266 -18.42 7.13 2.99
N LEU A 267 -18.00 7.08 4.25
CA LEU A 267 -18.73 7.70 5.37
C LEU A 267 -18.82 9.23 5.22
N GLU A 268 -17.79 9.85 4.64
CA GLU A 268 -17.78 11.30 4.36
C GLU A 268 -18.38 11.67 2.99
N GLY A 269 -19.00 10.70 2.29
CA GLY A 269 -19.66 10.89 1.00
C GLY A 269 -18.74 10.89 -0.22
N LEU A 270 -17.46 10.56 -0.05
CA LEU A 270 -16.50 10.47 -1.15
C LEU A 270 -16.78 9.23 -2.01
N ARG A 271 -16.58 9.38 -3.31
CA ARG A 271 -16.77 8.31 -4.29
C ARG A 271 -15.71 7.22 -4.12
N VAL A 272 -16.16 5.97 -4.07
CA VAL A 272 -15.31 4.77 -4.21
C VAL A 272 -15.56 4.18 -5.59
N ASP A 273 -14.52 4.21 -6.43
CA ASP A 273 -14.58 3.76 -7.81
C ASP A 273 -14.38 2.24 -7.95
N LEU A 274 -15.12 1.64 -8.88
CA LEU A 274 -14.83 0.34 -9.46
C LEU A 274 -14.46 0.51 -10.92
N ILE A 275 -13.28 0.03 -11.29
CA ILE A 275 -12.76 0.03 -12.66
C ILE A 275 -12.81 -1.40 -13.21
N THR A 276 -13.37 -1.55 -14.40
CA THR A 276 -13.33 -2.81 -15.16
C THR A 276 -12.41 -2.66 -16.36
N ILE A 277 -11.38 -3.51 -16.47
CA ILE A 277 -10.49 -3.57 -17.64
C ILE A 277 -10.44 -4.98 -18.19
N SER A 278 -10.59 -5.14 -19.50
CA SER A 278 -10.41 -6.42 -20.21
C SER A 278 -10.18 -6.17 -21.71
N SER A 279 -10.19 -7.21 -22.52
CA SER A 279 -10.46 -7.10 -23.96
C SER A 279 -11.96 -7.27 -24.24
N LEU A 280 -12.41 -6.96 -25.46
CA LEU A 280 -13.79 -7.20 -25.89
C LEU A 280 -14.07 -8.67 -26.18
N ASP A 281 -13.05 -9.55 -26.18
CA ASP A 281 -13.26 -10.99 -26.32
C ASP A 281 -14.22 -11.51 -25.23
N SER A 282 -15.17 -12.35 -25.62
CA SER A 282 -16.15 -12.98 -24.72
C SER A 282 -16.99 -12.00 -23.89
N ILE A 283 -17.10 -10.73 -24.32
CA ILE A 283 -18.07 -9.78 -23.78
C ILE A 283 -19.49 -10.23 -24.12
N THR A 284 -20.42 -10.07 -23.19
CA THR A 284 -21.84 -10.37 -23.39
C THR A 284 -22.62 -9.07 -23.64
N SER A 285 -23.83 -9.18 -24.18
CA SER A 285 -24.75 -8.04 -24.32
C SER A 285 -25.37 -7.60 -22.98
N SER A 286 -25.19 -8.37 -21.91
CA SER A 286 -25.73 -8.08 -20.58
C SER A 286 -24.75 -7.26 -19.73
N ARG A 287 -25.29 -6.38 -18.88
CA ARG A 287 -24.54 -5.63 -17.88
C ARG A 287 -24.70 -6.26 -16.48
N GLY A 288 -23.82 -5.92 -15.56
CA GLY A 288 -23.95 -6.30 -14.15
C GLY A 288 -25.19 -5.68 -13.49
N PRO A 289 -25.52 -6.05 -12.24
CA PRO A 289 -26.58 -5.39 -11.50
C PRO A 289 -26.28 -3.89 -11.32
N PRO A 290 -27.29 -3.01 -11.32
CA PRO A 290 -27.10 -1.61 -10.98
C PRO A 290 -26.55 -1.48 -9.56
N ARG A 291 -25.48 -0.70 -9.38
CA ARG A 291 -24.98 -0.41 -8.04
C ARG A 291 -25.86 0.67 -7.43
N ARG A 292 -26.63 0.30 -6.41
CA ARG A 292 -27.50 1.23 -5.69
C ARG A 292 -26.67 2.01 -4.70
N SER A 293 -26.89 3.32 -4.64
CA SER A 293 -26.43 4.10 -3.50
C SER A 293 -27.10 3.57 -2.23
N LEU A 294 -26.32 3.38 -1.16
CA LEU A 294 -26.81 2.86 0.13
C LEU A 294 -27.87 3.77 0.76
N ASP A 295 -27.92 5.05 0.38
CA ASP A 295 -28.93 6.01 0.83
C ASP A 295 -30.28 5.91 0.06
N GLY A 296 -30.39 4.99 -0.91
CA GLY A 296 -31.60 4.82 -1.72
C GLY A 296 -31.83 5.95 -2.74
N SER A 297 -30.91 6.91 -2.87
CA SER A 297 -31.00 7.97 -3.87
C SER A 297 -30.87 7.41 -5.29
N GLN A 298 -31.82 7.73 -6.16
CA GLN A 298 -31.76 7.37 -7.58
C GLN A 298 -30.77 8.23 -8.39
N THR A 299 -30.20 9.29 -7.79
CA THR A 299 -29.40 10.28 -8.54
C THR A 299 -28.03 9.79 -9.01
N ASP A 300 -27.57 8.64 -8.53
CA ASP A 300 -26.23 8.09 -8.79
C ASP A 300 -26.25 6.74 -9.55
N GLN A 301 -27.36 6.38 -10.22
CA GLN A 301 -27.41 5.15 -11.03
C GLN A 301 -26.49 5.27 -12.26
N THR A 302 -25.22 4.91 -12.10
CA THR A 302 -24.31 4.69 -13.22
C THR A 302 -24.55 3.30 -13.80
N GLU A 303 -24.55 3.17 -15.13
CA GLU A 303 -24.54 1.85 -15.76
C GLU A 303 -23.37 1.01 -15.23
N SER A 304 -23.63 -0.25 -14.92
CA SER A 304 -22.60 -1.21 -14.55
C SER A 304 -21.82 -1.67 -15.79
N ALA A 305 -20.61 -2.19 -15.60
CA ALA A 305 -19.85 -2.76 -16.70
C ALA A 305 -20.59 -3.94 -17.37
N PHE A 306 -20.34 -4.14 -18.67
CA PHE A 306 -20.73 -5.35 -19.37
C PHE A 306 -20.15 -6.60 -18.68
N ARG A 307 -20.93 -7.68 -18.73
CA ARG A 307 -20.51 -9.00 -18.24
C ARG A 307 -19.71 -9.71 -19.30
N PHE A 308 -18.87 -10.64 -18.86
CA PHE A 308 -18.06 -11.51 -19.70
C PHE A 308 -18.43 -12.96 -19.40
N ASP A 309 -18.30 -13.84 -20.38
CA ASP A 309 -18.58 -15.27 -20.16
C ASP A 309 -17.57 -15.85 -19.14
N PRO A 310 -18.03 -16.27 -17.94
CA PRO A 310 -17.15 -16.80 -16.90
C PRO A 310 -16.47 -18.11 -17.34
N LYS A 311 -17.02 -18.83 -18.33
CA LYS A 311 -16.39 -20.04 -18.90
C LYS A 311 -15.18 -19.73 -19.79
N GLN A 312 -15.09 -18.51 -20.31
CA GLN A 312 -14.03 -18.10 -21.24
C GLN A 312 -12.99 -17.20 -20.57
N LYS A 313 -13.40 -16.41 -19.57
CA LYS A 313 -12.52 -15.46 -18.87
C LYS A 313 -12.44 -15.75 -17.38
N LYS A 314 -11.23 -15.60 -16.83
CA LYS A 314 -10.96 -15.62 -15.39
C LYS A 314 -11.22 -14.23 -14.79
N MET A 315 -11.47 -14.18 -13.49
CA MET A 315 -11.69 -12.92 -12.78
C MET A 315 -10.50 -12.57 -11.90
N VAL A 316 -10.09 -11.31 -11.92
CA VAL A 316 -9.09 -10.76 -11.01
C VAL A 316 -9.67 -9.53 -10.33
N VAL A 317 -9.89 -9.61 -9.02
CA VAL A 317 -10.35 -8.50 -8.19
C VAL A 317 -9.15 -7.91 -7.45
N VAL A 318 -8.94 -6.61 -7.57
CA VAL A 318 -7.83 -5.90 -6.92
C VAL A 318 -8.39 -4.76 -6.08
N SER A 319 -7.94 -4.65 -4.84
CA SER A 319 -8.26 -3.52 -3.95
C SER A 319 -6.98 -2.90 -3.39
N ALA A 320 -7.03 -1.61 -3.05
CA ALA A 320 -5.90 -0.90 -2.45
C ALA A 320 -6.36 0.11 -1.40
N ARG A 321 -5.43 0.49 -0.50
CA ARG A 321 -5.60 1.57 0.49
C ARG A 321 -6.83 1.43 1.39
N VAL A 322 -7.05 0.25 1.96
CA VAL A 322 -7.92 0.15 3.13
C VAL A 322 -7.29 0.85 4.34
N HIS A 323 -5.96 0.78 4.47
CA HIS A 323 -5.20 1.63 5.37
C HIS A 323 -4.71 2.88 4.64
N SER A 324 -5.03 4.04 5.20
CA SER A 324 -4.84 5.34 4.55
C SER A 324 -3.38 5.74 4.35
N GLY A 325 -2.47 5.35 5.24
CA GLY A 325 -1.05 5.71 5.15
C GLY A 325 -0.24 4.88 4.15
N GLU A 326 -0.80 3.78 3.64
CA GLU A 326 -0.09 2.76 2.88
C GLU A 326 0.05 3.10 1.38
N THR A 327 0.62 4.27 1.10
CA THR A 327 0.82 4.82 -0.28
C THR A 327 1.55 3.90 -1.27
N PRO A 328 2.51 3.02 -0.88
CA PRO A 328 3.08 2.03 -1.82
C PRO A 328 2.02 1.16 -2.51
N ALA A 329 0.87 0.93 -1.89
CA ALA A 329 -0.23 0.18 -2.49
C ALA A 329 -0.75 0.81 -3.79
N ASN A 330 -0.90 2.14 -3.84
CA ASN A 330 -1.32 2.80 -5.09
C ASN A 330 -0.22 2.81 -6.13
N PHE A 331 1.05 2.90 -5.75
CA PHE A 331 2.13 2.81 -6.73
C PHE A 331 2.22 1.41 -7.35
N MET A 332 2.00 0.34 -6.57
CA MET A 332 1.78 -0.99 -7.13
C MET A 332 0.62 -0.98 -8.13
N LEU A 333 -0.53 -0.43 -7.74
CA LEU A 333 -1.70 -0.39 -8.60
C LEU A 333 -1.50 0.45 -9.86
N ASP A 334 -0.78 1.57 -9.79
CA ASP A 334 -0.41 2.39 -10.96
C ASP A 334 0.43 1.57 -11.94
N GLY A 335 1.36 0.74 -11.46
CA GLY A 335 2.10 -0.21 -12.30
C GLY A 335 1.18 -1.21 -13.00
N MET A 336 0.21 -1.77 -12.27
CA MET A 336 -0.80 -2.68 -12.82
C MET A 336 -1.65 -2.00 -13.90
N LEU A 337 -2.21 -0.83 -13.60
CA LEU A 337 -3.05 -0.06 -14.52
C LEU A 337 -2.28 0.34 -15.78
N ARG A 338 -1.03 0.76 -15.66
CA ARG A 338 -0.18 1.12 -16.82
C ARG A 338 0.06 -0.07 -17.74
N LEU A 339 0.33 -1.25 -17.18
CA LEU A 339 0.47 -2.47 -18.00
C LEU A 339 -0.86 -2.78 -18.69
N LEU A 340 -1.96 -2.83 -17.94
CA LEU A 340 -3.29 -3.15 -18.48
C LEU A 340 -3.80 -2.15 -19.51
N GLN A 341 -3.28 -0.94 -19.56
CA GLN A 341 -3.58 0.06 -20.60
C GLN A 341 -2.62 -0.01 -21.79
N HIS A 342 -1.51 -0.75 -21.69
CA HIS A 342 -0.50 -0.73 -22.74
C HIS A 342 -1.06 -1.35 -24.04
N PRO A 343 -1.04 -0.63 -25.17
CA PRO A 343 -1.76 -1.04 -26.38
C PRO A 343 -1.17 -2.31 -27.01
N THR A 344 0.15 -2.45 -26.98
CA THR A 344 0.88 -3.46 -27.77
C THR A 344 1.85 -4.32 -26.97
N ASP A 345 1.74 -4.32 -25.64
CA ASP A 345 2.60 -5.17 -24.82
C ASP A 345 1.99 -6.57 -24.82
N GLU A 346 2.79 -7.60 -25.11
CA GLU A 346 2.29 -8.97 -25.27
C GLU A 346 1.66 -9.50 -23.98
N SER A 347 2.27 -9.22 -22.83
CA SER A 347 1.72 -9.58 -21.53
C SER A 347 0.40 -8.85 -21.30
N ALA A 348 0.34 -7.54 -21.58
CA ALA A 348 -0.88 -6.75 -21.44
C ALA A 348 -2.04 -7.24 -22.31
N VAL A 349 -1.76 -7.55 -23.58
CA VAL A 349 -2.76 -8.10 -24.51
C VAL A 349 -3.25 -9.46 -24.03
N ALA A 350 -2.35 -10.35 -23.63
CA ALA A 350 -2.73 -11.66 -23.10
C ALA A 350 -3.54 -11.56 -21.81
N LEU A 351 -3.14 -10.70 -20.87
CA LEU A 351 -3.88 -10.44 -19.64
C LEU A 351 -5.31 -9.99 -19.95
N ARG A 352 -5.49 -9.00 -20.82
CA ARG A 352 -6.83 -8.53 -21.22
C ARG A 352 -7.66 -9.60 -21.92
N ARG A 353 -7.02 -10.45 -22.74
CA ARG A 353 -7.69 -11.53 -23.48
C ARG A 353 -8.25 -12.61 -22.56
N HIS A 354 -7.58 -12.92 -21.46
CA HIS A 354 -7.93 -14.05 -20.61
C HIS A 354 -8.58 -13.67 -19.27
N PHE A 355 -8.46 -12.42 -18.85
CA PHE A 355 -8.95 -11.95 -17.55
C PHE A 355 -9.87 -10.75 -17.69
N VAL A 356 -10.84 -10.68 -16.78
CA VAL A 356 -11.55 -9.45 -16.42
C VAL A 356 -10.95 -8.93 -15.13
N PHE A 357 -10.48 -7.69 -15.14
CA PHE A 357 -9.95 -7.02 -13.97
C PHE A 357 -11.02 -6.12 -13.36
N LYS A 358 -11.35 -6.34 -12.09
CA LYS A 358 -12.23 -5.50 -11.26
C LYS A 358 -11.37 -4.81 -10.20
N ILE A 359 -11.17 -3.52 -10.33
CA ILE A 359 -10.15 -2.78 -9.58
C ILE A 359 -10.81 -1.68 -8.74
N ILE A 360 -10.52 -1.66 -7.43
CA ILE A 360 -10.93 -0.63 -6.48
C ILE A 360 -9.69 0.15 -6.04
N PRO A 361 -9.42 1.35 -6.59
CA PRO A 361 -8.17 2.06 -6.36
C PRO A 361 -7.96 2.56 -4.92
N MET A 362 -9.04 2.76 -4.17
CA MET A 362 -8.97 3.29 -2.81
C MET A 362 -10.21 2.90 -2.00
N LEU A 363 -10.02 2.07 -0.98
CA LEU A 363 -11.09 1.65 -0.07
C LEU A 363 -11.38 2.63 1.07
N ASN A 364 -10.40 3.45 1.47
CA ASN A 364 -10.55 4.40 2.58
C ASN A 364 -10.21 5.85 2.14
N PRO A 365 -11.00 6.44 1.22
CA PRO A 365 -10.73 7.80 0.74
C PRO A 365 -10.83 8.85 1.86
N ASP A 366 -11.67 8.60 2.88
CA ASP A 366 -11.88 9.52 4.00
C ASP A 366 -10.60 9.66 4.83
N GLY A 367 -10.05 8.53 5.30
CA GLY A 367 -8.81 8.53 6.05
C GLY A 367 -7.63 9.04 5.19
N VAL A 368 -7.62 8.79 3.88
CA VAL A 368 -6.60 9.37 2.99
C VAL A 368 -6.69 10.89 2.98
N CYS A 369 -7.87 11.45 2.71
CA CYS A 369 -8.05 12.90 2.66
C CYS A 369 -7.70 13.55 4.01
N GLN A 370 -8.06 12.93 5.13
CA GLN A 370 -7.75 13.41 6.48
C GLN A 370 -6.29 13.24 6.91
N GLY A 371 -5.47 12.49 6.14
CA GLY A 371 -4.08 12.22 6.49
C GLY A 371 -3.93 11.22 7.64
N PHE A 372 -4.81 10.22 7.70
CA PHE A 372 -4.72 9.12 8.65
C PHE A 372 -3.71 8.07 8.20
N TYR A 373 -3.25 7.25 9.14
CA TYR A 373 -2.34 6.15 8.89
C TYR A 373 -3.08 4.82 8.66
N ARG A 374 -4.12 4.51 9.43
CA ARG A 374 -4.66 3.14 9.53
C ARG A 374 -6.18 3.04 9.59
N THR A 375 -6.88 4.01 10.18
CA THR A 375 -8.33 3.90 10.44
C THR A 375 -9.18 4.71 9.45
N ASP A 376 -10.49 4.51 9.50
CA ASP A 376 -11.49 5.44 8.96
C ASP A 376 -11.76 6.61 9.94
N THR A 377 -12.77 7.43 9.64
CA THR A 377 -13.20 8.58 10.48
C THR A 377 -13.88 8.19 11.79
N ARG A 378 -14.28 6.91 11.94
CA ARG A 378 -14.79 6.35 13.19
C ARG A 378 -13.68 5.76 14.07
N GLY A 379 -12.42 5.87 13.65
CA GLY A 379 -11.28 5.27 14.35
C GLY A 379 -11.24 3.75 14.22
N VAL A 380 -11.96 3.16 13.26
CA VAL A 380 -12.02 1.73 13.03
C VAL A 380 -10.96 1.31 12.01
N ASN A 381 -10.21 0.26 12.34
CA ASN A 381 -9.37 -0.43 11.36
C ASN A 381 -10.27 -1.25 10.41
N LEU A 382 -10.54 -0.71 9.23
CA LEU A 382 -11.40 -1.35 8.22
C LEU A 382 -10.91 -2.75 7.80
N ASN A 383 -9.63 -3.05 7.94
CA ASN A 383 -9.10 -4.39 7.67
C ASN A 383 -9.35 -5.37 8.84
N ARG A 384 -10.29 -5.09 9.74
CA ARG A 384 -10.68 -5.96 10.86
C ARG A 384 -12.19 -6.21 10.92
N VAL A 385 -12.94 -5.82 9.89
CA VAL A 385 -14.41 -5.87 9.88
C VAL A 385 -15.00 -6.64 8.70
N TYR A 386 -14.18 -7.32 7.88
CA TYR A 386 -14.67 -8.03 6.68
C TYR A 386 -15.51 -9.29 7.01
N GLU A 387 -15.45 -9.81 8.23
CA GLU A 387 -16.30 -10.94 8.66
C GLU A 387 -17.78 -10.58 8.59
N ASP A 388 -18.15 -9.40 9.07
CA ASP A 388 -19.53 -8.90 9.09
C ASP A 388 -19.59 -7.37 8.96
N PRO A 389 -19.20 -6.81 7.79
CA PRO A 389 -19.19 -5.37 7.60
C PRO A 389 -20.64 -4.88 7.49
N GLN A 390 -21.02 -3.87 8.28
CA GLN A 390 -22.34 -3.27 8.17
C GLN A 390 -22.32 -2.14 7.12
N PRO A 391 -23.28 -2.05 6.20
CA PRO A 391 -23.27 -1.06 5.11
C PRO A 391 -23.24 0.39 5.60
N GLU A 392 -23.87 0.71 6.73
CA GLU A 392 -23.92 2.06 7.30
C GLU A 392 -22.62 2.45 8.02
N LEU A 393 -21.86 1.46 8.48
CA LEU A 393 -20.69 1.64 9.34
C LEU A 393 -19.38 1.46 8.57
N ALA A 394 -19.38 0.58 7.58
CA ALA A 394 -18.22 0.19 6.80
C ALA A 394 -18.62 -0.02 5.32
N PRO A 395 -19.21 1.00 4.66
CA PRO A 395 -19.82 0.88 3.33
C PRO A 395 -18.86 0.37 2.27
N THR A 396 -17.59 0.80 2.33
CA THR A 396 -16.59 0.52 1.29
C THR A 396 -16.15 -0.94 1.28
N VAL A 397 -15.96 -1.53 2.47
CA VAL A 397 -15.60 -2.95 2.63
C VAL A 397 -16.80 -3.87 2.49
N PHE A 398 -18.01 -3.41 2.88
CA PHE A 398 -19.26 -4.11 2.59
C PHE A 398 -19.45 -4.26 1.07
N ALA A 399 -19.36 -3.16 0.32
CA ALA A 399 -19.54 -3.18 -1.13
C ALA A 399 -18.50 -4.06 -1.86
N LEU A 400 -17.25 -4.09 -1.39
CA LEU A 400 -16.24 -5.02 -1.92
C LEU A 400 -16.59 -6.49 -1.61
N LYS A 401 -17.06 -6.79 -0.39
CA LYS A 401 -17.48 -8.16 -0.02
C LYS A 401 -18.64 -8.63 -0.90
N GLU A 402 -19.66 -7.81 -1.07
CA GLU A 402 -20.81 -8.10 -1.94
C GLU A 402 -20.39 -8.30 -3.39
N LEU A 403 -19.52 -7.41 -3.92
CA LEU A 403 -18.96 -7.57 -5.27
C LEU A 403 -18.27 -8.92 -5.46
N LEU A 404 -17.46 -9.34 -4.49
CA LEU A 404 -16.72 -10.61 -4.60
C LEU A 404 -17.65 -11.82 -4.46
N LEU A 405 -18.68 -11.75 -3.62
CA LEU A 405 -19.70 -12.80 -3.48
C LEU A 405 -20.53 -12.94 -4.76
N GLU A 406 -20.95 -11.83 -5.36
CA GLU A 406 -21.66 -11.79 -6.65
C GLU A 406 -20.81 -12.45 -7.76
N ILE A 407 -19.56 -12.03 -7.88
CA ILE A 407 -18.59 -12.64 -8.81
C ILE A 407 -18.43 -14.13 -8.52
N THR A 408 -18.32 -14.52 -7.25
CA THR A 408 -18.15 -15.95 -6.90
C THR A 408 -19.38 -16.76 -7.30
N SER A 409 -20.58 -16.20 -7.15
CA SER A 409 -21.84 -16.80 -7.60
C SER A 409 -21.85 -17.03 -9.11
N ASP A 410 -21.37 -16.07 -9.91
CA ASP A 410 -21.24 -16.19 -11.36
C ASP A 410 -20.31 -17.34 -11.81
N TYR A 411 -19.36 -17.73 -10.96
CA TYR A 411 -18.44 -18.86 -11.18
C TYR A 411 -18.88 -20.13 -10.42
N GLY A 412 -20.15 -20.21 -10.03
CA GLY A 412 -20.76 -21.41 -9.45
C GLY A 412 -20.84 -21.45 -7.91
N GLY A 413 -20.47 -20.38 -7.22
CA GLY A 413 -20.59 -20.26 -5.76
C GLY A 413 -19.35 -20.70 -4.97
N ALA A 414 -19.42 -20.58 -3.64
CA ALA A 414 -18.24 -20.69 -2.76
C ALA A 414 -17.61 -22.10 -2.73
N ASP A 415 -18.43 -23.13 -2.90
CA ASP A 415 -17.98 -24.54 -2.92
C ASP A 415 -17.56 -25.02 -4.31
N SER A 416 -17.69 -24.17 -5.34
CA SER A 416 -17.35 -24.52 -6.71
C SER A 416 -15.84 -24.56 -6.93
N GLN A 417 -15.33 -25.73 -7.34
CA GLN A 417 -13.95 -25.83 -7.82
C GLN A 417 -13.68 -24.87 -8.98
N PHE A 418 -14.69 -24.60 -9.82
CA PHE A 418 -14.56 -23.65 -10.92
C PHE A 418 -14.29 -22.23 -10.42
N ALA A 419 -15.00 -21.76 -9.39
CA ALA A 419 -14.73 -20.47 -8.75
C ALA A 419 -13.34 -20.45 -8.11
N GLN A 420 -13.02 -21.49 -7.33
CA GLN A 420 -11.76 -21.64 -6.61
C GLN A 420 -10.53 -21.55 -7.51
N GLU A 421 -10.65 -21.98 -8.77
CA GLU A 421 -9.56 -22.04 -9.75
C GLU A 421 -9.58 -20.88 -10.76
N ASN A 422 -10.64 -20.07 -10.85
CA ASN A 422 -10.75 -19.03 -11.88
C ASN A 422 -10.91 -17.61 -11.33
N ILE A 423 -10.98 -17.43 -10.01
CA ILE A 423 -11.04 -16.10 -9.38
C ILE A 423 -9.79 -15.87 -8.52
N VAL A 424 -9.17 -14.70 -8.72
CA VAL A 424 -8.05 -14.20 -7.91
C VAL A 424 -8.43 -12.90 -7.24
N TYR A 425 -8.18 -12.78 -5.94
CA TYR A 425 -8.31 -11.54 -5.17
C TYR A 425 -6.95 -11.06 -4.63
N LEU A 426 -6.61 -9.81 -4.92
CA LEU A 426 -5.37 -9.15 -4.50
C LEU A 426 -5.69 -7.89 -3.67
N ASP A 427 -5.34 -7.90 -2.39
CA ASP A 427 -5.42 -6.75 -1.49
C ASP A 427 -4.04 -6.10 -1.35
N LEU A 428 -3.88 -4.85 -1.79
CA LEU A 428 -2.61 -4.15 -1.86
C LEU A 428 -2.36 -3.28 -0.61
N HIS A 429 -1.28 -3.56 0.11
CA HIS A 429 -0.89 -2.97 1.40
C HIS A 429 0.58 -2.50 1.42
N ALA A 430 0.95 -1.83 2.51
CA ALA A 430 2.33 -1.49 2.82
C ALA A 430 2.69 -1.70 4.29
N HIS A 431 3.97 -1.93 4.56
CA HIS A 431 4.44 -2.18 5.93
C HIS A 431 5.75 -1.46 6.27
N ALA A 432 5.92 -1.20 7.56
CA ALA A 432 7.13 -0.60 8.12
C ALA A 432 8.10 -1.61 8.76
N ASN A 433 7.69 -2.87 8.93
CA ASN A 433 8.35 -3.80 9.85
C ASN A 433 9.51 -4.60 9.24
N ARG A 434 9.30 -5.20 8.07
CA ARG A 434 10.30 -6.00 7.35
C ARG A 434 10.90 -5.19 6.19
N ARG A 435 11.92 -5.70 5.53
CA ARG A 435 12.43 -5.15 4.26
C ARG A 435 11.81 -5.94 3.10
N GLY A 436 11.76 -5.35 1.91
CA GLY A 436 11.27 -6.04 0.71
C GLY A 436 9.75 -6.00 0.56
N CYS A 437 9.25 -6.69 -0.47
CA CYS A 437 7.82 -6.87 -0.71
C CYS A 437 7.49 -8.36 -0.66
N PHE A 438 6.33 -8.75 -0.12
CA PHE A 438 5.96 -10.17 0.03
C PHE A 438 4.45 -10.36 0.03
N ILE A 439 4.01 -11.62 0.06
CA ILE A 439 2.59 -11.99 0.09
C ILE A 439 2.23 -12.69 1.41
N PHE A 440 1.07 -12.35 1.94
CA PHE A 440 0.32 -13.23 2.83
C PHE A 440 -0.76 -13.95 2.04
N GLY A 441 -0.77 -15.28 2.11
CA GLY A 441 -1.82 -16.15 1.56
C GLY A 441 -2.42 -17.03 2.64
N ASN A 442 -3.52 -17.72 2.33
CA ASN A 442 -4.21 -18.54 3.32
C ASN A 442 -3.58 -19.95 3.42
N SER A 443 -3.73 -20.57 4.59
CA SER A 443 -3.46 -21.99 4.77
C SER A 443 -4.70 -22.79 4.36
N HIS A 444 -4.49 -23.82 3.54
CA HIS A 444 -5.52 -24.78 3.13
C HIS A 444 -5.32 -26.15 3.77
N LEU A 445 -4.34 -26.30 4.66
CA LEU A 445 -4.07 -27.55 5.37
C LEU A 445 -5.09 -27.76 6.51
N PRO A 446 -5.48 -29.01 6.83
CA PRO A 446 -6.40 -29.32 7.94
C PRO A 446 -5.77 -29.09 9.32
N ASP A 447 -6.59 -28.89 10.36
CA ASP A 447 -6.13 -28.61 11.74
C ASP A 447 -5.49 -29.83 12.42
N THR A 448 -5.94 -31.02 12.05
CA THR A 448 -5.37 -32.28 12.52
C THR A 448 -4.59 -32.92 11.37
N VAL A 449 -3.37 -33.37 11.67
CA VAL A 449 -2.58 -34.19 10.75
C VAL A 449 -3.31 -35.53 10.63
N MET A 450 -4.04 -35.69 9.54
CA MET A 450 -4.58 -36.97 9.10
C MET A 450 -3.45 -37.74 8.40
N ASP A 451 -3.55 -39.07 8.31
CA ASP A 451 -2.59 -39.87 7.54
C ASP A 451 -2.38 -39.25 6.15
N SER A 452 -1.11 -39.10 5.73
CA SER A 452 -0.75 -38.43 4.48
C SER A 452 -1.32 -39.09 3.23
N ASP A 453 -1.78 -40.34 3.36
CA ASP A 453 -2.36 -41.15 2.29
C ASP A 453 -3.90 -41.00 2.21
N ASN A 454 -4.49 -40.08 2.99
CA ASN A 454 -5.91 -39.74 2.91
C ASN A 454 -6.16 -38.75 1.74
N GLU A 455 -7.13 -39.06 0.88
CA GLU A 455 -7.58 -38.23 -0.25
C GLU A 455 -7.86 -36.76 0.13
N ALA A 456 -8.42 -36.53 1.33
CA ALA A 456 -8.67 -35.19 1.84
C ALA A 456 -7.37 -34.41 2.12
N MET A 457 -6.33 -35.09 2.61
CA MET A 457 -5.03 -34.49 2.89
C MET A 457 -4.27 -34.18 1.60
N GLU A 458 -4.28 -35.09 0.63
CA GLU A 458 -3.67 -34.85 -0.70
C GLU A 458 -4.38 -33.69 -1.43
N THR A 459 -5.71 -33.59 -1.33
CA THR A 459 -6.48 -32.45 -1.87
C THR A 459 -6.08 -31.13 -1.20
N ALA A 460 -5.94 -31.12 0.13
CA ALA A 460 -5.51 -29.96 0.89
C ALA A 460 -4.07 -29.53 0.54
N ILE A 461 -3.14 -30.49 0.40
CA ILE A 461 -1.75 -30.25 -0.03
C ILE A 461 -1.72 -29.69 -1.46
N ALA A 462 -2.48 -30.28 -2.38
CA ALA A 462 -2.56 -29.79 -3.76
C ALA A 462 -3.05 -28.34 -3.83
N ARG A 463 -4.05 -28.00 -3.00
CA ARG A 463 -4.56 -26.63 -2.87
C ARG A 463 -3.54 -25.69 -2.22
N GLN A 464 -2.82 -26.16 -1.21
CA GLN A 464 -1.72 -25.41 -0.58
C GLN A 464 -0.59 -25.10 -1.58
N ILE A 465 -0.25 -26.05 -2.44
CA ILE A 465 0.74 -25.83 -3.52
C ILE A 465 0.22 -24.77 -4.49
N LYS A 466 -1.05 -24.84 -4.91
CA LYS A 466 -1.66 -23.84 -5.80
C LYS A 466 -1.54 -22.42 -5.22
N THR A 467 -1.88 -22.24 -3.94
CA THR A 467 -1.84 -20.89 -3.34
C THR A 467 -0.40 -20.36 -3.18
N GLN A 468 0.59 -21.21 -2.88
CA GLN A 468 2.00 -20.78 -2.75
C GLN A 468 2.71 -20.57 -4.10
N LEU A 469 2.27 -21.28 -5.13
CA LEU A 469 2.82 -21.19 -6.49
C LEU A 469 2.78 -19.75 -7.02
N TYR A 470 1.68 -19.03 -6.81
CA TYR A 470 1.56 -17.63 -7.24
C TYR A 470 2.68 -16.76 -6.66
N ALA A 471 2.94 -16.81 -5.36
CA ALA A 471 4.00 -16.01 -4.74
C ALA A 471 5.39 -16.36 -5.28
N ARG A 472 5.66 -17.64 -5.58
CA ARG A 472 6.92 -18.04 -6.24
C ARG A 472 7.06 -17.36 -7.61
N LEU A 473 5.98 -17.38 -8.40
CA LEU A 473 5.95 -16.78 -9.74
C LEU A 473 6.14 -15.26 -9.70
N VAL A 474 5.51 -14.54 -8.75
CA VAL A 474 5.75 -13.10 -8.57
C VAL A 474 7.25 -12.82 -8.34
N GLY A 475 7.92 -13.64 -7.53
CA GLY A 475 9.36 -13.55 -7.28
C GLY A 475 10.27 -13.80 -8.50
N LEU A 476 9.75 -14.42 -9.57
CA LEU A 476 10.46 -14.58 -10.85
C LEU A 476 10.26 -13.37 -11.77
N HIS A 477 9.12 -12.69 -11.65
CA HIS A 477 8.76 -11.58 -12.54
C HIS A 477 9.30 -10.23 -12.08
N THR A 478 9.57 -10.05 -10.78
CA THR A 478 10.17 -8.82 -10.24
C THR A 478 11.35 -9.11 -9.29
N PRO A 479 12.47 -8.39 -9.40
CA PRO A 479 13.60 -8.53 -8.48
C PRO A 479 13.34 -7.89 -7.11
N PHE A 480 12.21 -7.19 -6.92
CA PHE A 480 11.87 -6.45 -5.70
C PHE A 480 10.93 -7.23 -4.77
N PHE A 481 10.66 -8.49 -5.08
CA PHE A 481 9.80 -9.38 -4.30
C PHE A 481 10.62 -10.44 -3.55
N ASP A 482 10.37 -10.57 -2.25
CA ASP A 482 11.01 -11.51 -1.33
C ASP A 482 10.07 -12.68 -1.02
N TYR A 483 10.17 -13.74 -1.83
CA TYR A 483 9.36 -14.95 -1.60
C TYR A 483 9.57 -15.53 -0.19
N MET A 484 10.79 -15.49 0.35
CA MET A 484 11.09 -16.13 1.64
C MET A 484 10.43 -15.41 2.81
N ALA A 485 9.96 -14.18 2.60
CA ALA A 485 9.20 -13.43 3.60
C ALA A 485 7.68 -13.71 3.53
N CYS A 486 7.19 -14.46 2.53
CA CYS A 486 5.78 -14.78 2.37
C CYS A 486 5.32 -15.78 3.45
N LEU A 487 4.06 -15.65 3.90
CA LEU A 487 3.48 -16.54 4.92
C LEU A 487 2.13 -17.10 4.47
N PHE A 488 1.94 -18.40 4.69
CA PHE A 488 0.77 -19.20 4.29
C PHE A 488 0.31 -20.16 5.39
N ASP A 489 0.64 -19.83 6.64
CA ASP A 489 0.33 -20.61 7.83
C ASP A 489 -0.91 -20.09 8.57
N LYS A 490 -1.46 -20.94 9.44
CA LYS A 490 -2.69 -20.67 10.20
C LYS A 490 -2.48 -19.61 11.28
N ASP A 491 -1.34 -19.62 11.94
CA ASP A 491 -1.01 -18.62 12.95
C ASP A 491 -1.09 -17.22 12.35
N ASN A 492 -0.59 -17.04 11.13
CA ASN A 492 -0.68 -15.79 10.39
C ASN A 492 -2.12 -15.39 10.03
N MET A 493 -3.06 -16.33 9.91
CA MET A 493 -4.48 -16.06 9.65
C MET A 493 -5.26 -15.70 10.91
N THR A 494 -4.89 -16.20 12.09
CA THR A 494 -5.66 -16.03 13.34
C THR A 494 -5.00 -15.06 14.34
N ARG A 495 -3.75 -14.65 14.08
CA ARG A 495 -2.99 -13.75 14.97
C ARG A 495 -3.79 -12.50 15.34
N ARG A 496 -3.79 -12.19 16.64
CA ARG A 496 -4.35 -10.95 17.18
C ARG A 496 -3.41 -9.77 16.97
N ASP A 497 -3.98 -8.63 16.63
CA ASP A 497 -3.29 -7.35 16.57
C ASP A 497 -3.16 -6.78 17.99
N LEU A 498 -1.94 -6.42 18.36
CA LEU A 498 -1.60 -5.99 19.73
C LEU A 498 -2.01 -4.53 20.03
N ARG A 499 -2.57 -3.80 19.06
CA ARG A 499 -2.73 -2.35 19.13
C ARG A 499 -4.09 -1.81 18.67
N ASP A 500 -5.07 -2.69 18.44
CA ASP A 500 -6.42 -2.24 18.04
C ASP A 500 -7.29 -2.05 19.29
N ASN A 501 -7.74 -0.80 19.47
CA ASN A 501 -8.51 -0.32 20.61
C ASN A 501 -9.96 -0.78 20.50
N ASN A 502 -10.31 -1.92 21.10
CA ASN A 502 -11.66 -2.41 21.47
C ASN A 502 -12.84 -2.34 20.45
N ASN A 503 -12.69 -1.83 19.22
CA ASN A 503 -13.81 -1.47 18.32
C ASN A 503 -13.90 -2.29 17.01
N ALA A 504 -13.09 -3.33 16.82
CA ALA A 504 -13.24 -4.29 15.72
C ALA A 504 -12.59 -5.61 16.10
N THR A 505 -12.97 -6.72 15.45
CA THR A 505 -12.42 -8.04 15.73
C THR A 505 -10.88 -7.95 15.78
N THR A 506 -10.30 -8.25 16.94
CA THR A 506 -8.88 -7.93 17.21
C THR A 506 -7.92 -8.87 16.48
N SER A 507 -8.40 -9.65 15.52
CA SER A 507 -7.65 -10.70 14.86
C SER A 507 -7.62 -10.52 13.36
N ARG A 508 -6.62 -11.14 12.73
CA ARG A 508 -6.53 -11.20 11.27
C ARG A 508 -7.65 -12.00 10.62
N GLN A 509 -8.51 -12.67 11.39
CA GLN A 509 -9.72 -13.28 10.85
C GLN A 509 -10.64 -12.25 10.19
N GLY A 510 -10.74 -11.05 10.78
CA GLY A 510 -11.48 -9.91 10.22
C GLY A 510 -10.79 -9.20 9.05
N SER A 511 -9.61 -9.65 8.61
CA SER A 511 -8.92 -9.07 7.46
C SER A 511 -9.53 -9.52 6.15
N SER A 512 -9.45 -8.67 5.11
CA SER A 512 -10.01 -8.95 3.79
C SER A 512 -9.59 -10.34 3.29
N ARG A 513 -8.29 -10.65 3.36
CA ARG A 513 -7.72 -11.92 2.89
C ARG A 513 -8.34 -13.14 3.57
N VAL A 514 -8.59 -13.08 4.88
CA VAL A 514 -9.05 -14.24 5.65
C VAL A 514 -10.57 -14.32 5.64
N ALA A 515 -11.26 -13.21 5.89
CA ALA A 515 -12.71 -13.16 5.89
C ALA A 515 -13.30 -13.44 4.51
N LEU A 516 -12.75 -12.84 3.44
CA LEU A 516 -13.22 -13.08 2.08
C LEU A 516 -12.89 -14.50 1.63
N TYR A 517 -11.73 -15.06 2.00
CA TYR A 517 -11.44 -16.48 1.79
C TYR A 517 -12.49 -17.39 2.44
N ARG A 518 -12.85 -17.14 3.71
CA ARG A 518 -13.87 -17.92 4.41
C ARG A 518 -15.26 -17.76 3.77
N ALA A 519 -15.62 -16.57 3.32
CA ALA A 519 -16.92 -16.28 2.74
C ALA A 519 -17.08 -16.83 1.30
N THR A 520 -16.00 -16.93 0.54
CA THR A 520 -16.02 -17.26 -0.90
C THR A 520 -15.42 -18.62 -1.21
N GLY A 521 -14.73 -19.25 -0.27
CA GLY A 521 -14.06 -20.52 -0.46
C GLY A 521 -12.94 -20.49 -1.52
N LEU A 522 -12.47 -19.33 -2.01
CA LEU A 522 -11.50 -19.23 -3.12
C LEU A 522 -10.08 -19.72 -2.77
N THR A 523 -9.30 -20.14 -3.76
CA THR A 523 -7.89 -20.55 -3.53
C THR A 523 -6.92 -19.35 -3.53
N TYR A 524 -7.15 -18.40 -4.44
CA TYR A 524 -6.22 -17.32 -4.74
C TYR A 524 -6.67 -16.02 -4.07
N VAL A 525 -6.47 -15.92 -2.76
CA VAL A 525 -6.84 -14.74 -1.96
C VAL A 525 -5.61 -14.24 -1.20
N TYR A 526 -5.13 -13.06 -1.55
CA TYR A 526 -3.81 -12.59 -1.14
C TYR A 526 -3.83 -11.16 -0.58
N THR A 527 -2.94 -10.90 0.37
CA THR A 527 -2.48 -9.54 0.69
C THR A 527 -1.06 -9.38 0.16
N ILE A 528 -0.81 -8.37 -0.67
CA ILE A 528 0.54 -8.01 -1.14
C ILE A 528 1.04 -6.83 -0.29
N GLU A 529 2.20 -7.00 0.33
CA GLU A 529 2.77 -6.10 1.32
C GLU A 529 4.05 -5.46 0.77
N CYS A 530 4.09 -4.14 0.64
CA CYS A 530 5.27 -3.40 0.19
C CYS A 530 5.96 -2.60 1.31
N ASN A 531 7.28 -2.68 1.41
CA ASN A 531 7.98 -1.82 2.36
C ASN A 531 8.00 -0.34 1.92
N TYR A 532 7.81 0.58 2.86
CA TYR A 532 7.88 2.03 2.63
C TYR A 532 9.27 2.59 2.22
N ASN A 533 10.35 1.86 2.46
CA ASN A 533 11.70 2.43 2.49
C ASN A 533 12.72 1.64 1.67
N GLU A 534 12.85 0.34 1.90
CA GLU A 534 13.88 -0.47 1.26
C GLU A 534 13.57 -1.96 1.19
N GLY A 535 14.26 -2.63 0.28
CA GLY A 535 14.22 -4.08 0.16
C GLY A 535 15.47 -4.67 -0.47
N ARG A 536 15.55 -6.00 -0.45
CA ARG A 536 16.60 -6.72 -1.16
C ARG A 536 16.29 -6.69 -2.65
N ARG A 537 17.33 -6.47 -3.46
CA ARG A 537 17.25 -6.77 -4.88
C ARG A 537 17.66 -8.22 -5.07
N ASN A 538 16.74 -9.08 -5.48
CA ASN A 538 17.05 -10.45 -5.78
C ASN A 538 17.80 -10.53 -7.12
N LEU A 539 19.15 -10.55 -7.03
CA LEU A 539 20.04 -10.56 -8.20
C LEU A 539 19.82 -11.75 -9.15
N ARG A 540 19.19 -12.83 -8.66
CA ARG A 540 18.83 -14.01 -9.46
C ARG A 540 17.76 -13.75 -10.52
N ALA A 541 16.87 -12.78 -10.31
CA ALA A 541 15.90 -12.36 -11.33
C ALA A 541 16.53 -11.39 -12.36
N SER A 542 17.63 -10.70 -12.00
CA SER A 542 18.31 -9.75 -12.90
C SER A 542 19.38 -10.38 -13.80
N SER A 543 19.91 -11.56 -13.47
CA SER A 543 20.86 -12.30 -14.33
C SER A 543 20.23 -12.84 -15.62
N LEU A 544 18.90 -12.76 -15.75
CA LEU A 544 18.14 -13.11 -16.95
C LEU A 544 17.98 -11.93 -17.93
N VAL A 545 18.62 -10.80 -17.65
CA VAL A 545 18.49 -9.57 -18.45
C VAL A 545 19.86 -9.09 -18.93
N SER A 546 20.59 -9.93 -19.69
CA SER A 546 21.65 -9.47 -20.62
C SER A 546 22.22 -10.62 -21.44
N SER A 547 21.70 -10.84 -22.65
CA SER A 547 22.48 -11.45 -23.74
C SER A 547 21.87 -11.10 -25.10
N SER A 548 22.08 -9.86 -25.55
CA SER A 548 22.13 -9.61 -26.99
C SER A 548 23.18 -8.55 -27.30
N SER A 549 24.05 -8.93 -28.24
CA SER A 549 25.13 -8.17 -28.89
C SER A 549 26.32 -7.72 -28.02
N SER A 550 27.37 -8.57 -28.03
CA SER A 550 28.76 -8.10 -27.96
C SER A 550 29.24 -7.78 -29.39
N PRO A 551 30.18 -6.84 -29.56
CA PRO A 551 31.45 -7.29 -30.13
C PRO A 551 32.69 -6.78 -29.38
N THR A 552 33.57 -7.74 -29.13
CA THR A 552 35.04 -7.70 -29.12
C THR A 552 35.75 -6.40 -28.72
N ALA A 553 36.39 -6.45 -27.54
CA ALA A 553 37.52 -5.59 -27.19
C ALA A 553 38.80 -6.08 -27.88
N ALA A 554 39.48 -5.18 -28.57
CA ALA A 554 40.92 -5.29 -28.84
C ALA A 554 41.61 -4.12 -28.14
N SER A 555 42.59 -4.46 -27.31
CA SER A 555 43.51 -3.54 -26.64
C SER A 555 44.46 -2.87 -27.65
N ILE A 556 44.91 -1.65 -27.35
CA ILE A 556 46.31 -1.19 -27.35
C ILE A 556 46.35 0.34 -27.11
N SER A 557 47.45 0.76 -26.49
CA SER A 557 47.83 2.03 -25.88
C SER A 557 48.11 3.22 -26.82
N SER A 558 48.01 4.41 -26.22
CA SER A 558 48.84 5.64 -26.37
C SER A 558 48.92 6.44 -27.69
N ALA A 559 48.62 7.75 -27.52
CA ALA A 559 49.25 8.94 -28.11
C ALA A 559 49.04 9.30 -29.61
N GLY A 560 48.82 10.60 -29.86
CA GLY A 560 49.30 11.28 -31.08
C GLY A 560 48.24 11.92 -31.98
N ALA A 561 48.57 13.11 -32.51
CA ALA A 561 47.72 14.06 -33.23
C ALA A 561 47.49 13.78 -34.75
N SER A 562 46.54 14.55 -35.32
CA SER A 562 46.47 15.12 -36.69
C SER A 562 45.81 14.37 -37.89
N LYS A 563 44.91 15.14 -38.54
CA LYS A 563 44.64 15.37 -39.99
C LYS A 563 43.99 14.31 -40.93
N ARG A 564 42.83 14.75 -41.47
CA ARG A 564 42.30 14.81 -42.88
C ARG A 564 42.06 13.56 -43.77
N ASN A 565 40.92 13.66 -44.49
CA ASN A 565 40.48 13.08 -45.80
C ASN A 565 40.23 11.55 -45.86
N SER A 566 39.31 10.96 -46.64
CA SER A 566 38.27 11.38 -47.62
C SER A 566 37.41 10.14 -48.05
N SER A 567 36.25 10.41 -48.66
CA SER A 567 35.52 9.65 -49.71
C SER A 567 34.73 8.33 -49.43
N SER A 568 33.39 8.49 -49.50
CA SER A 568 32.36 7.79 -50.34
C SER A 568 32.06 6.28 -50.24
N LYS A 569 30.81 5.91 -49.90
CA LYS A 569 29.71 5.49 -50.83
C LYS A 569 28.47 4.91 -50.09
N ASP A 570 27.30 5.47 -50.43
CA ASP A 570 25.93 4.95 -50.61
C ASP A 570 25.22 3.95 -49.66
N LEU A 571 24.10 4.47 -49.09
CA LEU A 571 22.76 3.99 -48.65
C LEU A 571 22.35 2.47 -48.63
N PRO A 572 21.28 2.06 -47.88
CA PRO A 572 20.14 2.86 -47.42
C PRO A 572 19.80 2.81 -45.92
N THR A 573 19.20 3.91 -45.48
CA THR A 573 18.73 4.21 -44.13
C THR A 573 17.48 3.40 -43.79
N ARG A 574 17.60 2.42 -42.88
CA ARG A 574 16.45 1.89 -42.12
C ARG A 574 16.28 2.76 -40.88
N VAL A 575 15.23 3.58 -40.87
CA VAL A 575 14.83 4.37 -39.71
C VAL A 575 14.57 3.41 -38.54
N GLN A 576 15.46 3.43 -37.54
CA GLN A 576 15.23 2.75 -36.27
C GLN A 576 14.17 3.54 -35.51
N SER A 577 13.11 2.83 -35.13
CA SER A 577 12.08 3.27 -34.20
C SER A 577 12.73 3.74 -32.90
N GLU A 578 12.48 4.99 -32.51
CA GLU A 578 12.72 5.45 -31.14
C GLU A 578 11.97 4.54 -30.18
N SER A 579 12.71 3.76 -29.39
CA SER A 579 12.12 2.87 -28.41
C SER A 579 11.57 3.71 -27.25
N LEU A 580 10.25 3.78 -27.12
CA LEU A 580 9.55 4.15 -25.89
C LEU A 580 9.71 3.08 -24.79
N ARG A 581 10.89 2.45 -24.68
CA ARG A 581 11.29 1.82 -23.42
C ARG A 581 11.68 2.95 -22.49
N MET A 582 11.05 3.02 -21.33
CA MET A 582 11.67 3.67 -20.19
C MET A 582 13.11 3.12 -20.06
N PRO A 583 14.15 3.97 -20.03
CA PRO A 583 15.51 3.50 -19.82
C PRO A 583 15.55 2.71 -18.51
N ARG A 584 15.73 1.39 -18.59
CA ARG A 584 16.02 0.58 -17.40
C ARG A 584 17.39 1.04 -16.91
N GLN A 585 17.43 1.69 -15.76
CA GLN A 585 18.70 2.10 -15.16
C GLN A 585 19.57 0.87 -14.90
N ILE A 586 20.69 0.78 -15.61
CA ILE A 586 21.81 -0.08 -15.24
C ILE A 586 22.64 0.73 -14.24
N ALA A 587 22.69 0.26 -13.00
CA ALA A 587 23.44 0.89 -11.91
C ALA A 587 24.83 0.23 -11.77
N PRO A 588 25.84 0.95 -11.21
CA PRO A 588 27.25 0.67 -11.40
C PRO A 588 27.72 -0.65 -10.79
N THR A 589 28.77 -1.21 -11.39
CA THR A 589 29.41 -2.51 -11.11
C THR A 589 30.15 -2.62 -9.76
N SER A 590 29.94 -1.69 -8.82
CA SER A 590 30.61 -1.71 -7.51
C SER A 590 29.71 -2.32 -6.43
N GLY A 591 30.06 -3.52 -5.95
CA GLY A 591 29.29 -4.29 -4.98
C GLY A 591 29.24 -3.73 -3.56
N THR A 592 28.40 -2.73 -3.27
CA THR A 592 28.33 -2.19 -1.89
C THR A 592 26.95 -1.74 -1.36
N ARG A 593 25.82 -2.16 -1.93
CA ARG A 593 24.52 -2.08 -1.22
C ARG A 593 23.65 -3.32 -1.46
N LEU A 594 23.58 -4.19 -0.45
CA LEU A 594 22.70 -5.38 -0.43
C LEU A 594 21.20 -5.01 -0.45
N TYR A 595 20.87 -3.74 -0.15
CA TYR A 595 19.50 -3.23 -0.05
C TYR A 595 19.34 -1.95 -0.87
N LEU A 596 18.25 -1.89 -1.64
CA LEU A 596 17.87 -0.76 -2.47
C LEU A 596 16.81 0.07 -1.76
N LYS A 597 16.97 1.41 -1.77
CA LYS A 597 15.92 2.33 -1.34
C LYS A 597 14.82 2.33 -2.39
N TYR A 598 13.60 2.03 -1.97
CA TYR A 598 12.47 2.03 -2.87
C TYR A 598 12.01 3.45 -3.21
N SER A 599 11.55 3.55 -4.45
CA SER A 599 10.86 4.68 -5.05
C SER A 599 9.55 4.17 -5.69
N PRO A 600 8.70 5.06 -6.20
CA PRO A 600 7.53 4.68 -7.00
C PRO A 600 7.84 3.68 -8.12
N ALA A 601 9.04 3.70 -8.71
CA ALA A 601 9.41 2.78 -9.78
C ALA A 601 9.44 1.31 -9.33
N GLU A 602 10.03 1.02 -8.16
CA GLU A 602 10.12 -0.35 -7.65
C GLU A 602 8.75 -0.90 -7.26
N TRP A 603 7.88 -0.09 -6.64
CA TRP A 603 6.52 -0.52 -6.31
C TRP A 603 5.68 -0.78 -7.57
N LYS A 604 5.80 0.07 -8.60
CA LYS A 604 5.15 -0.16 -9.90
C LYS A 604 5.62 -1.47 -10.53
N ASP A 605 6.91 -1.76 -10.48
CA ASP A 605 7.47 -3.02 -11.01
C ASP A 605 6.94 -4.26 -10.25
N VAL A 606 6.75 -4.17 -8.94
CA VAL A 606 6.09 -5.24 -8.16
C VAL A 606 4.65 -5.45 -8.63
N GLY A 607 3.89 -4.38 -8.86
CA GLY A 607 2.53 -4.47 -9.40
C GLY A 607 2.47 -5.12 -10.79
N ILE A 608 3.39 -4.73 -11.69
CA ILE A 608 3.55 -5.35 -13.01
C ILE A 608 3.88 -6.84 -12.87
N GLY A 609 4.87 -7.18 -12.04
CA GLY A 609 5.28 -8.56 -11.83
C GLY A 609 4.17 -9.45 -11.25
N ALA A 610 3.33 -8.89 -10.39
CA ALA A 610 2.16 -9.56 -9.85
C ALA A 610 1.13 -9.91 -10.95
N LEU A 611 0.87 -9.01 -11.90
CA LEU A 611 -0.01 -9.32 -13.03
C LEU A 611 0.59 -10.35 -13.98
N VAL A 612 1.85 -10.19 -14.39
CA VAL A 612 2.49 -11.10 -15.34
C VAL A 612 2.57 -12.53 -14.76
N ALA A 613 2.76 -12.67 -13.44
CA ALA A 613 2.72 -13.96 -12.76
C ALA A 613 1.39 -14.72 -12.92
N LEU A 614 0.27 -14.04 -13.20
CA LEU A 614 -1.02 -14.69 -13.46
C LEU A 614 -1.00 -15.49 -14.77
N LEU A 615 -0.27 -15.01 -15.79
CA LEU A 615 -0.14 -15.74 -17.05
C LEU A 615 0.55 -17.09 -16.82
N ASP A 616 1.66 -17.11 -16.07
CA ASP A 616 2.33 -18.37 -15.72
C ASP A 616 1.52 -19.25 -14.76
N LEU A 617 0.79 -18.64 -13.81
CA LEU A 617 -0.05 -19.38 -12.87
C LEU A 617 -1.07 -20.23 -13.63
N PHE A 618 -1.66 -19.67 -14.68
CA PHE A 618 -2.71 -20.26 -15.49
C PHE A 618 -2.25 -20.84 -16.84
N GLU A 619 -0.94 -20.94 -17.09
CA GLU A 619 -0.35 -21.45 -18.34
C GLU A 619 -0.84 -20.73 -19.61
N LEU A 620 -0.96 -19.42 -19.50
CA LEU A 620 -1.41 -18.57 -20.59
C LEU A 620 -0.19 -17.96 -21.31
N PRO A 621 -0.30 -17.70 -22.63
CA PRO A 621 0.77 -17.05 -23.38
C PRO A 621 1.02 -15.63 -22.85
N GLY A 622 2.22 -15.09 -23.06
CA GLY A 622 2.54 -13.68 -22.81
C GLY A 622 3.35 -13.37 -21.54
N ALA A 623 3.69 -14.33 -20.68
CA ALA A 623 4.60 -14.11 -19.55
C ALA A 623 6.09 -13.98 -19.95
N GLY A 624 6.46 -14.45 -21.15
CA GLY A 624 7.85 -14.53 -21.62
C GLY A 624 8.59 -15.80 -21.15
N GLN A 625 9.88 -15.95 -21.49
CA GLN A 625 10.69 -17.15 -21.22
C GLN A 625 11.25 -17.27 -19.79
N ARG A 626 10.84 -16.39 -18.85
CA ARG A 626 11.46 -16.30 -17.51
C ARG A 626 11.34 -17.57 -16.68
N LEU A 627 10.23 -18.31 -16.82
CA LEU A 627 10.03 -19.57 -16.13
C LEU A 627 11.03 -20.64 -16.60
N GLU A 628 11.28 -20.69 -17.92
CA GLU A 628 12.21 -21.63 -18.56
C GLU A 628 13.66 -21.35 -18.14
N GLU A 629 14.02 -20.08 -18.02
CA GLU A 629 15.34 -19.64 -17.58
C GLU A 629 15.53 -19.69 -16.05
N SER A 630 14.47 -19.93 -15.29
CA SER A 630 14.53 -20.02 -13.83
C SER A 630 15.23 -21.31 -13.36
N PRO A 631 15.71 -21.36 -12.10
CA PRO A 631 16.25 -22.60 -11.51
C PRO A 631 15.26 -23.78 -11.51
N PHE A 632 13.96 -23.49 -11.59
CA PHE A 632 12.91 -24.49 -11.61
C PHE A 632 12.60 -24.99 -13.03
N ARG A 633 12.98 -24.22 -14.06
CA ARG A 633 12.77 -24.45 -15.51
C ARG A 633 11.32 -24.61 -15.98
N SER A 634 10.41 -24.96 -15.08
CA SER A 634 9.02 -25.29 -15.37
C SER A 634 8.17 -25.07 -14.12
N ARG A 635 6.87 -24.92 -14.33
CA ARG A 635 5.89 -24.82 -13.25
C ARG A 635 5.85 -26.08 -12.38
N ASP A 636 5.99 -27.25 -13.00
CA ASP A 636 6.04 -28.52 -12.28
C ASP A 636 7.31 -28.66 -11.45
N GLY A 637 8.42 -28.07 -11.89
CA GLY A 637 9.63 -27.91 -11.08
C GLY A 637 9.35 -27.10 -9.81
N ILE A 638 8.62 -25.98 -9.91
CA ILE A 638 8.20 -25.19 -8.74
C ILE A 638 7.29 -26.02 -7.84
N ARG A 639 6.29 -26.71 -8.40
CA ARG A 639 5.35 -27.53 -7.62
C ARG A 639 6.04 -28.64 -6.86
N LYS A 640 6.99 -29.35 -7.47
CA LYS A 640 7.79 -30.39 -6.81
C LYS A 640 8.61 -29.81 -5.66
N ASN A 641 9.20 -28.63 -5.85
CA ASN A 641 9.92 -27.94 -4.78
C ASN A 641 8.97 -27.53 -3.62
N LEU A 642 7.81 -26.95 -3.93
CA LEU A 642 6.81 -26.58 -2.92
C LEU A 642 6.25 -27.80 -2.18
N LEU A 643 5.99 -28.90 -2.88
CA LEU A 643 5.53 -30.15 -2.28
C LEU A 643 6.54 -30.66 -1.24
N ALA A 644 7.84 -30.63 -1.57
CA ALA A 644 8.90 -31.02 -0.63
C ALA A 644 8.96 -30.08 0.59
N GLU A 645 8.84 -28.76 0.38
CA GLU A 645 8.81 -27.76 1.45
C GLU A 645 7.61 -27.98 2.39
N ILE A 646 6.41 -28.19 1.83
CA ILE A 646 5.17 -28.41 2.60
C ILE A 646 5.23 -29.73 3.36
N LYS A 647 5.62 -30.84 2.71
CA LYS A 647 5.74 -32.15 3.39
C LYS A 647 6.75 -32.09 4.54
N SER A 648 7.89 -31.43 4.34
CA SER A 648 8.86 -31.23 5.42
C SER A 648 8.32 -30.40 6.59
N ALA A 649 7.50 -29.38 6.33
CA ALA A 649 6.88 -28.59 7.39
C ALA A 649 5.85 -29.40 8.20
N VAL A 650 4.97 -30.14 7.51
CA VAL A 650 3.95 -30.99 8.13
C VAL A 650 4.57 -32.10 8.98
N SER A 651 5.63 -32.76 8.51
CA SER A 651 6.32 -33.82 9.27
C SER A 651 6.98 -33.30 10.54
N ASN A 652 7.46 -32.05 10.55
CA ASN A 652 8.08 -31.45 11.73
C ASN A 652 7.06 -31.06 12.81
N GLU A 653 5.82 -30.73 12.44
CA GLU A 653 4.72 -30.46 13.38
C GLU A 653 4.23 -31.75 14.07
N GLY A 654 4.19 -32.89 13.35
CA GLY A 654 3.82 -34.19 13.92
C GLY A 654 4.80 -34.75 14.98
N GLY A 655 6.05 -34.30 14.99
CA GLY A 655 7.09 -34.75 15.93
C GLY A 655 7.09 -34.05 17.30
N THR A 656 6.22 -33.06 17.53
CA THR A 656 6.22 -32.26 18.77
C THR A 656 5.10 -32.58 19.76
N SER A 657 4.38 -33.69 19.58
CA SER A 657 3.48 -34.24 20.61
C SER A 657 4.19 -35.28 21.51
N ALA A 658 5.30 -34.91 22.15
CA ALA A 658 5.85 -35.55 23.36
C ALA A 658 7.09 -34.81 23.89
N LYS A 659 6.94 -33.55 24.29
CA LYS A 659 7.78 -32.92 25.34
C LYS A 659 7.17 -31.59 25.72
N THR A 660 6.56 -31.56 26.90
CA THR A 660 6.28 -30.34 27.65
C THR A 660 7.55 -29.48 27.69
N SER A 661 7.55 -28.36 26.96
CA SER A 661 8.59 -27.35 27.10
C SER A 661 8.39 -26.64 28.44
N ARG A 662 9.02 -27.17 29.50
CA ARG A 662 9.33 -26.36 30.68
C ARG A 662 10.08 -25.13 30.19
N LEU A 663 9.49 -23.95 30.35
CA LEU A 663 10.21 -22.69 30.26
C LEU A 663 11.44 -22.77 31.18
N SER A 664 12.63 -22.85 30.59
CA SER A 664 13.85 -22.57 31.32
C SER A 664 13.87 -21.07 31.60
N LYS A 665 13.68 -20.73 32.89
CA LYS A 665 13.91 -19.38 33.41
C LYS A 665 15.27 -18.86 32.90
N PRO A 666 15.37 -17.59 32.48
CA PRO A 666 16.65 -17.03 32.07
C PRO A 666 17.61 -17.05 33.26
N LYS A 667 18.75 -17.74 33.09
CA LYS A 667 19.86 -17.68 34.03
C LYS A 667 20.37 -16.24 34.09
N THR A 668 20.13 -15.59 35.23
CA THR A 668 20.81 -14.38 35.67
C THR A 668 22.32 -14.60 35.57
N ARG A 669 22.97 -13.88 34.65
CA ARG A 669 24.44 -13.78 34.62
C ARG A 669 24.84 -12.87 35.78
N HIS A 670 25.22 -13.47 36.91
CA HIS A 670 25.94 -12.77 37.96
C HIS A 670 27.30 -12.33 37.41
N VAL A 671 27.45 -11.03 37.19
CA VAL A 671 28.75 -10.39 37.04
C VAL A 671 29.34 -10.29 38.45
N LYS A 672 30.38 -11.08 38.73
CA LYS A 672 31.20 -10.90 39.94
C LYS A 672 32.06 -9.63 39.78
N PRO A 673 32.13 -8.76 40.80
CA PRO A 673 33.05 -7.63 40.81
C PRO A 673 34.42 -8.07 41.35
N GLN A 674 35.49 -7.48 40.81
CA GLN A 674 36.86 -7.29 41.35
C GLN A 674 37.82 -7.17 40.14
N VAL A 675 38.78 -6.24 40.04
CA VAL A 675 39.65 -5.70 41.09
C VAL A 675 40.44 -4.45 40.61
N LYS A 676 40.64 -3.53 41.55
CA LYS A 676 41.76 -2.58 41.82
C LYS A 676 42.11 -1.44 40.84
N VAL A 677 41.75 -0.25 41.32
CA VAL A 677 42.60 0.95 41.38
C VAL A 677 43.94 0.61 42.04
N LYS A 678 45.05 1.02 41.42
CA LYS A 678 46.31 1.30 42.12
C LYS A 678 46.39 2.80 42.37
N ALA A 679 46.81 3.11 43.60
CA ALA A 679 47.06 4.44 44.14
C ALA A 679 48.12 5.21 43.34
#